data_AF-A0A3D4H2Z4-F1
#
_entry.id   AF-A0A3D4H2Z4-F1
#
_cell.length_a   1.000
_cell.length_b   1.000
_cell.length_c   1.000
_cell.angle_alpha   90.00
_cell.angle_beta   90.00
_cell.angle_gamma   90.00
#
_symmetry.space_group_name_H-M   'P 1'
#
loop_
_entity.id
_entity.type
_entity.pdbx_description
1 polymer ?
#
loop_
_entity_poly.entity_id
_entity_poly.type
_entity_poly.pdbx_seq_one_letter_code
_entity_poly.pdbx_strand_id
1 'polypeptide(L)'
;MKDNRSLTCSEFVWYVLFAATPFLYLSWIYEGTLLPKLAAVQVMLILLLILNLRTSEMQWHPSPVILPVLLYLVISALSITQSANQIESYLQLAQYTSLISIAFIALFGLEPASYTRVFAVAAWTGLPLSLIGIGQYFGLEFWNIPSNAQPSATFFHRNAAAEYLLCVIPFAWVGFRQATSRKGCVVYSILLALLGTFLVFTRTRGAWVGLAVAITLVGSIAAMYGHRTQTALNRFRWKLIVAVAFVVMVAGTLPDNIRHPGSQHFDEKKSDAMTAILSIASEQGHRGRLNLWQHTLEMVAANPLLGVGLGNWQYQYPAFSRGDQVNVSASPSRPHNDLLWIASELGLLGLLAFGAILVVVGRMVLVLVQSSNDNSKTISLGVSVLILAHLGDGMFNFPRERVLPALSFWLGVGCIARLYSEHVGSSARQASSRTTTSVTALMIAVLVMAGYITYLRMQFDVHHLRVHIAERSGNWDQVKTEAELADALGPFRFRTYTALGLARSRLGDLAGAERAYRKALELHPNYPHTYNNLGTVLRRTGRPLEAVDALNKSLDLYPGFSEAHNNLGQALRDLGRLDEAITAYNKALPQKRNVPQVHYNLGEAYRMKGRMLEAQEFYLSALQQDPRFTPAIRALGGLGVRYEMLPERSDVGESDVP
;
A
#
# COMPACT_ATOMS: atom_id res chain seq x y z
N MET A 1 40.40 1.93 -18.56
CA MET A 1 41.22 1.81 -17.35
C MET A 1 40.65 0.69 -16.49
N LYS A 2 41.44 -0.36 -16.21
CA LYS A 2 41.14 -1.32 -15.14
C LYS A 2 41.40 -0.58 -13.83
N ASP A 3 40.37 0.02 -13.26
CA ASP A 3 40.48 0.65 -11.95
C ASP A 3 40.36 -0.48 -10.92
N ASN A 4 41.51 -1.09 -10.62
CA ASN A 4 41.65 -2.23 -9.71
C ASN A 4 41.66 -1.72 -8.25
N ARG A 5 40.76 -0.78 -7.92
CA ARG A 5 40.55 -0.39 -6.51
C ARG A 5 39.81 -1.53 -5.83
N SER A 6 40.38 -2.02 -4.73
CA SER A 6 39.70 -2.95 -3.84
C SER A 6 38.38 -2.36 -3.38
N LEU A 7 37.33 -3.18 -3.36
CA LEU A 7 36.01 -2.79 -2.86
C LEU A 7 36.14 -2.21 -1.45
N THR A 8 35.57 -1.05 -1.18
CA THR A 8 35.51 -0.56 0.20
C THR A 8 34.47 -1.35 0.99
N CYS A 9 34.61 -1.42 2.32
CA CYS A 9 33.59 -2.05 3.16
C CYS A 9 32.22 -1.36 3.02
N SER A 10 32.20 -0.03 2.84
CA SER A 10 30.97 0.75 2.62
C SER A 10 30.30 0.39 1.29
N GLU A 11 31.06 0.24 0.21
CA GLU A 11 30.55 -0.23 -1.09
C GLU A 11 29.95 -1.63 -1.02
N PHE A 12 30.58 -2.55 -0.27
CA PHE A 12 30.07 -3.91 -0.12
C PHE A 12 28.67 -3.92 0.53
N VAL A 13 28.43 -3.07 1.53
CA VAL A 13 27.11 -2.98 2.18
C VAL A 13 26.04 -2.45 1.21
N TRP A 14 26.37 -1.45 0.38
CA TRP A 14 25.46 -1.01 -0.69
C TRP A 14 25.14 -2.14 -1.66
N TYR A 15 26.11 -2.99 -1.98
CA TYR A 15 25.89 -4.11 -2.89
C TYR A 15 24.95 -5.14 -2.26
N VAL A 16 25.17 -5.51 -1.00
CA VAL A 16 24.30 -6.43 -0.27
C VAL A 16 22.88 -5.85 -0.16
N LEU A 17 22.76 -4.55 0.14
CA LEU A 17 21.48 -3.85 0.23
C LEU A 17 20.65 -3.99 -1.04
N PHE A 18 21.23 -3.74 -2.22
CA PHE A 18 20.52 -3.90 -3.49
C PHE A 18 20.41 -5.37 -3.94
N ALA A 19 21.39 -6.22 -3.60
CA ALA A 19 21.44 -7.61 -4.04
C ALA A 19 20.47 -8.52 -3.31
N ALA A 20 20.38 -8.39 -1.98
CA ALA A 20 19.62 -9.33 -1.15
C ALA A 20 18.18 -8.86 -0.90
N THR A 21 17.97 -7.57 -0.63
CA THR A 21 16.67 -7.04 -0.18
C THR A 21 15.50 -7.36 -1.12
N PRO A 22 15.65 -7.33 -2.46
CA PRO A 22 14.57 -7.73 -3.37
C PRO A 22 14.04 -9.15 -3.16
N PHE A 23 14.86 -10.06 -2.63
CA PHE A 23 14.52 -11.47 -2.42
C PHE A 23 13.99 -11.79 -1.02
N LEU A 24 13.99 -10.81 -0.10
CA LEU A 24 13.50 -11.04 1.26
C LEU A 24 11.98 -11.11 1.31
N TYR A 25 11.46 -12.21 1.86
CA TYR A 25 10.06 -12.38 2.24
C TYR A 25 9.96 -13.33 3.44
N LEU A 26 8.92 -13.17 4.26
CA LEU A 26 8.58 -14.07 5.36
C LEU A 26 7.11 -14.47 5.20
N SER A 27 6.82 -15.76 5.02
CA SER A 27 5.46 -16.25 4.78
C SER A 27 4.58 -16.30 6.04
N TRP A 28 5.17 -16.20 7.23
CA TRP A 28 4.51 -16.34 8.52
C TRP A 28 4.18 -15.01 9.22
N ILE A 29 4.26 -13.89 8.50
CA ILE A 29 3.80 -12.57 8.98
C ILE A 29 2.79 -11.98 8.00
N TYR A 30 1.90 -11.13 8.50
CA TYR A 30 0.84 -10.54 7.68
C TYR A 30 1.39 -9.69 6.52
N GLU A 31 2.28 -8.72 6.79
CA GLU A 31 2.98 -7.96 5.74
C GLU A 31 4.31 -8.61 5.31
N GLY A 32 4.21 -9.87 4.86
CA GLY A 32 5.34 -10.78 4.56
C GLY A 32 6.38 -10.32 3.56
N THR A 33 6.12 -9.27 2.79
CA THR A 33 7.09 -8.74 1.81
C THR A 33 7.56 -7.32 2.12
N LEU A 34 6.79 -6.54 2.88
CA LEU A 34 7.11 -5.14 3.13
C LEU A 34 8.05 -4.97 4.32
N LEU A 35 7.63 -5.49 5.48
CA LEU A 35 8.35 -5.32 6.75
C LEU A 35 9.75 -5.96 6.75
N PRO A 36 9.96 -7.18 6.20
CA PRO A 36 11.30 -7.78 6.18
C PRO A 36 12.28 -6.98 5.32
N LYS A 37 11.79 -6.39 4.22
CA LYS A 37 12.57 -5.52 3.34
C LYS A 37 12.91 -4.22 4.07
N LEU A 38 11.95 -3.59 4.75
CA LEU A 38 12.19 -2.38 5.54
C LEU A 38 13.21 -2.61 6.65
N ALA A 39 13.06 -3.69 7.42
CA ALA A 39 13.98 -4.05 8.50
C ALA A 39 15.40 -4.28 7.97
N ALA A 40 15.54 -4.99 6.85
CA ALA A 40 16.84 -5.20 6.21
C ALA A 40 17.47 -3.87 5.75
N VAL A 41 16.70 -2.98 5.14
CA VAL A 41 17.17 -1.63 4.78
C VAL A 41 17.66 -0.90 6.04
N GLN A 42 16.88 -0.85 7.11
CA GLN A 42 17.25 -0.17 8.35
C GLN A 42 18.56 -0.72 8.95
N VAL A 43 18.72 -2.04 9.02
CA VAL A 43 19.95 -2.69 9.51
C VAL A 43 21.16 -2.32 8.64
N MET A 44 21.01 -2.38 7.32
CA MET A 44 22.10 -2.04 6.40
C MET A 44 22.49 -0.56 6.45
N LEU A 45 21.51 0.35 6.63
CA LEU A 45 21.80 1.79 6.79
C LEU A 45 22.54 2.07 8.11
N ILE A 46 22.15 1.40 9.21
CA ILE A 46 22.88 1.50 10.48
C ILE A 46 24.33 1.02 10.30
N LEU A 47 24.52 -0.12 9.62
CA LEU A 47 25.85 -0.65 9.34
C LEU A 47 26.69 0.32 8.49
N LEU A 48 26.10 0.92 7.44
CA LEU A 48 26.75 1.96 6.62
C LEU A 48 27.20 3.16 7.46
N LEU A 49 26.34 3.67 8.34
CA LEU A 49 26.69 4.79 9.20
C LEU A 49 27.81 4.45 10.19
N ILE A 50 27.79 3.24 10.78
CA ILE A 50 28.85 2.77 11.69
C ILE A 50 30.19 2.65 10.95
N LEU A 51 30.18 2.07 9.74
CA LEU A 51 31.38 1.94 8.93
C LEU A 51 31.94 3.31 8.54
N ASN A 52 31.08 4.22 8.06
CA ASN A 52 31.48 5.56 7.66
C ASN A 52 32.02 6.41 8.83
N LEU A 53 31.54 6.17 10.06
CA LEU A 53 32.13 6.75 11.28
C LEU A 53 33.54 6.22 11.54
N ARG A 54 33.76 4.90 11.37
CA ARG A 54 35.05 4.27 11.63
C ARG A 54 36.11 4.66 10.60
N THR A 55 35.73 4.77 9.34
CA THR A 55 36.65 5.08 8.23
C THR A 55 36.85 6.59 8.01
N SER A 56 36.10 7.44 8.73
CA SER A 56 36.04 8.90 8.48
C SER A 56 35.68 9.25 7.02
N GLU A 57 34.99 8.32 6.33
CA GLU A 57 34.53 8.51 4.95
C GLU A 57 33.37 9.50 4.85
N MET A 58 32.64 9.73 5.94
CA MET A 58 31.53 10.68 5.92
C MET A 58 32.04 12.12 5.89
N GLN A 59 31.72 12.84 4.82
CA GLN A 59 32.08 14.24 4.63
C GLN A 59 30.83 15.08 4.44
N TRP A 60 30.80 16.25 5.09
CA TRP A 60 29.65 17.15 5.01
C TRP A 60 29.70 17.93 3.69
N HIS A 61 28.63 17.82 2.91
CA HIS A 61 28.49 18.50 1.63
C HIS A 61 27.28 19.44 1.65
N PRO A 62 27.47 20.77 1.59
CA PRO A 62 26.35 21.69 1.55
C PRO A 62 25.57 21.45 0.25
N SER A 63 24.26 21.27 0.38
CA SER A 63 23.37 21.05 -0.75
C SER A 63 22.03 21.74 -0.53
N PRO A 64 21.49 22.43 -1.54
CA PRO A 64 20.20 23.13 -1.43
C PRO A 64 19.03 22.18 -1.16
N VAL A 65 19.17 20.87 -1.43
CA VAL A 65 18.10 19.89 -1.19
C VAL A 65 17.89 19.57 0.30
N ILE A 66 18.89 19.82 1.14
CA ILE A 66 18.86 19.45 2.57
C ILE A 66 17.68 20.15 3.27
N LEU A 67 17.50 21.45 3.06
CA LEU A 67 16.46 22.23 3.74
C LEU A 67 15.04 21.77 3.38
N PRO A 68 14.65 21.63 2.09
CA PRO A 68 13.36 21.06 1.71
C PRO A 68 13.11 19.66 2.27
N VAL A 69 14.13 18.80 2.29
CA VAL A 69 14.01 17.43 2.85
C VAL A 69 13.77 17.46 4.36
N LEU A 70 14.52 18.28 5.11
CA LEU A 70 14.31 18.46 6.55
C LEU A 70 12.94 19.07 6.85
N LEU A 71 12.51 20.06 6.06
CA LEU A 71 11.18 20.66 6.19
C LEU A 71 10.08 19.62 5.98
N TYR A 72 10.21 18.76 4.97
CA TYR A 72 9.27 17.67 4.72
C TYR A 72 9.21 16.68 5.90
N LEU A 73 10.34 16.33 6.50
CA LEU A 73 10.39 15.48 7.72
C LEU A 73 9.74 16.17 8.93
N VAL A 74 10.02 17.45 9.15
CA VAL A 74 9.42 18.22 10.25
C VAL A 74 7.90 18.31 10.09
N ILE A 75 7.41 18.62 8.89
CA ILE A 75 5.96 18.65 8.61
C ILE A 75 5.36 17.24 8.80
N SER A 76 6.05 16.20 8.35
CA SER A 76 5.62 14.81 8.56
C SER A 76 5.45 14.50 10.06
N ALA A 77 6.41 14.90 10.90
CA ALA A 77 6.33 14.72 12.35
C ALA A 77 5.23 15.60 12.99
N LEU A 78 5.08 16.86 12.56
CA LEU A 78 4.04 17.76 13.07
C LEU A 78 2.63 17.29 12.71
N SER A 79 2.46 16.68 11.53
CA SER A 79 1.16 16.13 11.10
C SER A 79 0.61 15.06 12.05
N ILE A 80 1.47 14.36 12.80
CA ILE A 80 1.08 13.33 13.78
C ILE A 80 0.13 13.90 14.84
N THR A 81 0.19 15.21 15.12
CA THR A 81 -0.73 15.87 16.04
C THR A 81 -2.19 15.85 15.58
N GLN A 82 -2.45 15.64 14.28
CA GLN A 82 -3.78 15.54 13.68
C GLN A 82 -4.27 14.10 13.54
N SER A 83 -3.39 13.12 13.81
CA SER A 83 -3.66 11.71 13.58
C SER A 83 -4.68 11.14 14.58
N ALA A 84 -5.70 10.47 14.05
CA ALA A 84 -6.61 9.65 14.86
C ALA A 84 -5.88 8.43 15.48
N ASN A 85 -4.97 7.82 14.72
CA ASN A 85 -4.11 6.72 15.11
C ASN A 85 -2.64 7.15 15.07
N GLN A 86 -2.13 7.52 16.24
CA GLN A 86 -0.73 7.94 16.38
C GLN A 86 0.27 6.79 16.18
N ILE A 87 -0.10 5.55 16.54
CA ILE A 87 0.79 4.38 16.42
C ILE A 87 1.13 4.12 14.96
N GLU A 88 0.13 4.14 14.08
CA GLU A 88 0.37 4.02 12.64
C GLU A 88 1.21 5.20 12.12
N SER A 89 1.00 6.40 12.65
CA SER A 89 1.79 7.57 12.28
C SER A 89 3.28 7.42 12.63
N TYR A 90 3.59 6.89 13.81
CA TYR A 90 4.97 6.62 14.22
C TYR A 90 5.63 5.55 13.36
N LEU A 91 4.90 4.51 12.96
CA LEU A 91 5.42 3.49 12.03
C LEU A 91 5.74 4.10 10.65
N GLN A 92 4.81 4.91 10.11
CA GLN A 92 5.03 5.58 8.83
C GLN A 92 6.19 6.60 8.92
N LEU A 93 6.31 7.33 10.03
CA LEU A 93 7.43 8.25 10.26
C LEU A 93 8.76 7.49 10.36
N ALA A 94 8.79 6.34 11.03
CA ALA A 94 9.95 5.45 11.10
C ALA A 94 10.36 4.98 9.71
N GLN A 95 9.40 4.55 8.87
CA GLN A 95 9.65 4.19 7.48
C GLN A 95 10.20 5.39 6.68
N TYR A 96 9.56 6.55 6.74
CA TYR A 96 9.94 7.72 5.95
C TYR A 96 11.33 8.22 6.33
N THR A 97 11.62 8.30 7.63
CA THR A 97 12.93 8.73 8.13
C THR A 97 14.02 7.74 7.74
N SER A 98 13.72 6.44 7.74
CA SER A 98 14.66 5.41 7.27
C SER A 98 14.96 5.56 5.79
N LEU A 99 13.94 5.74 4.95
CA LEU A 99 14.09 5.89 3.50
C LEU A 99 14.78 7.21 3.14
N ILE A 100 14.47 8.32 3.81
CA ILE A 100 15.11 9.62 3.58
C ILE A 100 16.58 9.61 4.01
N SER A 101 16.93 8.85 5.04
CA SER A 101 18.33 8.67 5.47
C SER A 101 19.22 8.11 4.36
N ILE A 102 18.67 7.39 3.37
CA ILE A 102 19.39 6.91 2.19
C ILE A 102 19.96 8.09 1.39
N ALA A 103 19.18 9.16 1.21
CA ALA A 103 19.64 10.35 0.50
C ALA A 103 20.79 11.06 1.22
N PHE A 104 20.73 11.14 2.55
CA PHE A 104 21.80 11.71 3.37
C PHE A 104 23.06 10.84 3.36
N ILE A 105 22.92 9.51 3.47
CA ILE A 105 24.07 8.58 3.42
C ILE A 105 24.71 8.62 2.02
N ALA A 106 23.91 8.67 0.95
CA ALA A 106 24.42 8.81 -0.41
C ALA A 106 25.11 10.16 -0.64
N LEU A 107 24.56 11.25 -0.09
CA LEU A 107 25.13 12.59 -0.18
C LEU A 107 26.46 12.70 0.57
N PHE A 108 26.56 12.17 1.78
CA PHE A 108 27.70 12.39 2.67
C PHE A 108 28.72 11.26 2.69
N GLY A 109 28.35 10.05 2.29
CA GLY A 109 29.15 8.84 2.50
C GLY A 109 29.22 7.87 1.32
N LEU A 110 28.75 8.26 0.13
CA LEU A 110 28.96 7.47 -1.09
C LEU A 110 29.76 8.30 -2.11
N GLU A 111 30.93 7.79 -2.49
CA GLU A 111 31.77 8.45 -3.49
C GLU A 111 31.14 8.39 -4.89
N PRO A 112 31.21 9.47 -5.69
CA PRO A 112 30.69 9.46 -7.06
C PRO A 112 31.30 8.39 -7.97
N ALA A 113 32.54 7.98 -7.70
CA ALA A 113 33.23 6.90 -8.42
C ALA A 113 32.52 5.54 -8.25
N SER A 114 31.76 5.37 -7.18
CA SER A 114 31.05 4.13 -6.81
C SER A 114 29.64 4.05 -7.41
N TYR A 115 29.06 5.19 -7.83
CA TYR A 115 27.64 5.26 -8.24
C TYR A 115 27.29 4.30 -9.35
N THR A 116 28.16 4.23 -10.37
CA THR A 116 27.96 3.38 -11.53
C THR A 116 28.01 1.90 -11.16
N ARG A 117 28.82 1.52 -10.17
CA ARG A 117 28.87 0.15 -9.65
C ARG A 117 27.64 -0.19 -8.81
N VAL A 118 27.22 0.71 -7.91
CA VAL A 118 25.99 0.52 -7.10
C VAL A 118 24.76 0.40 -8.01
N PHE A 119 24.63 1.28 -9.00
CA PHE A 119 23.56 1.22 -10.01
C PHE A 119 23.63 -0.06 -10.85
N ALA A 120 24.84 -0.52 -11.20
CA ALA A 120 24.99 -1.79 -11.89
C ALA A 120 24.48 -2.95 -11.03
N VAL A 121 24.81 -3.02 -9.74
CA VAL A 121 24.28 -4.06 -8.84
C VAL A 121 22.75 -4.00 -8.77
N ALA A 122 22.17 -2.81 -8.58
CA ALA A 122 20.73 -2.62 -8.61
C ALA A 122 20.10 -3.11 -9.93
N ALA A 123 20.70 -2.77 -11.07
CA ALA A 123 20.23 -3.23 -12.38
C ALA A 123 20.34 -4.75 -12.54
N TRP A 124 21.46 -5.34 -12.14
CA TRP A 124 21.75 -6.77 -12.30
C TRP A 124 20.85 -7.65 -11.46
N THR A 125 20.41 -7.19 -10.29
CA THR A 125 19.42 -7.93 -9.48
C THR A 125 18.06 -8.04 -10.15
N GLY A 126 17.75 -7.09 -11.03
CA GLY A 126 16.58 -7.15 -11.89
C GLY A 126 16.62 -8.33 -12.88
N LEU A 127 17.80 -8.91 -13.19
CA LEU A 127 17.91 -10.09 -14.06
C LEU A 127 17.21 -11.33 -13.47
N PRO A 128 17.64 -11.89 -12.32
CA PRO A 128 16.97 -13.04 -11.72
C PRO A 128 15.50 -12.75 -11.39
N LEU A 129 15.16 -11.53 -10.96
CA LEU A 129 13.75 -11.13 -10.75
C LEU A 129 12.93 -11.19 -12.03
N SER A 130 13.48 -10.71 -13.15
CA SER A 130 12.81 -10.77 -14.45
C SER A 130 12.65 -12.19 -14.93
N LEU A 131 13.64 -13.06 -14.72
CA LEU A 131 13.53 -14.47 -15.07
C LEU A 131 12.42 -15.18 -14.27
N ILE A 132 12.37 -14.96 -12.94
CA ILE A 132 11.30 -15.51 -12.09
C ILE A 132 9.93 -14.97 -12.54
N GLY A 133 9.81 -13.66 -12.74
CA GLY A 133 8.56 -13.02 -13.14
C GLY A 133 8.08 -13.42 -14.54
N ILE A 134 8.99 -13.50 -15.51
CA ILE A 134 8.68 -14.02 -16.85
C ILE A 134 8.25 -15.48 -16.77
N GLY A 135 8.92 -16.31 -15.95
CA GLY A 135 8.50 -17.70 -15.77
C GLY A 135 7.11 -17.81 -15.12
N GLN A 136 6.80 -16.99 -14.11
CA GLN A 136 5.46 -16.90 -13.53
C GLN A 136 4.39 -16.53 -14.56
N TYR A 137 4.70 -15.64 -15.51
CA TYR A 137 3.80 -15.31 -16.62
C TYR A 137 3.47 -16.52 -17.51
N PHE A 138 4.41 -17.45 -17.66
CA PHE A 138 4.21 -18.70 -18.40
C PHE A 138 3.70 -19.85 -17.51
N GLY A 139 3.28 -19.57 -16.26
CA GLY A 139 2.75 -20.57 -15.35
C GLY A 139 3.80 -21.45 -14.68
N LEU A 140 5.08 -21.07 -14.71
CA LEU A 140 6.11 -21.72 -13.91
C LEU A 140 5.98 -21.26 -12.45
N GLU A 141 5.70 -22.22 -11.57
CA GLU A 141 5.61 -21.98 -10.13
C GLU A 141 7.02 -22.06 -9.51
N PHE A 142 7.49 -20.94 -8.98
CA PHE A 142 8.74 -20.89 -8.23
C PHE A 142 8.44 -20.66 -6.74
N TRP A 143 8.95 -21.56 -5.90
CA TRP A 143 9.09 -21.37 -4.44
C TRP A 143 7.80 -21.04 -3.65
N ASN A 144 6.59 -21.28 -4.19
CA ASN A 144 5.31 -20.96 -3.53
C ASN A 144 5.28 -19.54 -2.93
N ILE A 145 5.84 -18.56 -3.65
CA ILE A 145 5.93 -17.17 -3.16
C ILE A 145 4.51 -16.61 -2.97
N PRO A 146 4.14 -16.13 -1.76
CA PRO A 146 2.84 -15.53 -1.51
C PRO A 146 2.63 -14.30 -2.41
N SER A 147 1.62 -14.35 -3.27
CA SER A 147 1.30 -13.26 -4.19
C SER A 147 -0.21 -13.16 -4.41
N ASN A 148 -0.71 -11.93 -4.39
CA ASN A 148 -2.10 -11.62 -4.70
C ASN A 148 -2.35 -11.49 -6.21
N ALA A 149 -1.31 -11.28 -7.01
CA ALA A 149 -1.42 -11.15 -8.46
C ALA A 149 -0.08 -11.44 -9.13
N GLN A 150 -0.02 -12.52 -9.92
CA GLN A 150 1.13 -12.86 -10.74
C GLN A 150 1.08 -12.15 -12.12
N PRO A 151 2.22 -11.98 -12.81
CA PRO A 151 3.58 -12.24 -12.33
C PRO A 151 4.06 -11.13 -11.38
N SER A 152 4.62 -11.52 -10.24
CA SER A 152 5.09 -10.60 -9.21
C SER A 152 6.53 -10.87 -8.74
N ALA A 153 7.21 -11.87 -9.32
CA ALA A 153 8.50 -12.35 -8.85
C ALA A 153 8.49 -12.63 -7.32
N THR A 154 9.33 -11.93 -6.56
CA THR A 154 9.41 -11.97 -5.08
C THR A 154 8.62 -10.84 -4.40
N PHE A 155 7.77 -10.15 -5.15
CA PHE A 155 6.88 -9.12 -4.65
C PHE A 155 5.48 -9.71 -4.40
N PHE A 156 4.75 -9.09 -3.48
CA PHE A 156 3.40 -9.53 -3.11
C PHE A 156 2.35 -9.28 -4.21
N HIS A 157 2.63 -8.39 -5.16
CA HIS A 157 1.70 -8.00 -6.20
C HIS A 157 2.43 -7.52 -7.47
N ARG A 158 1.89 -7.81 -8.66
CA ARG A 158 2.45 -7.41 -9.97
C ARG A 158 2.83 -5.93 -10.07
N ASN A 159 1.98 -5.03 -9.53
CA ASN A 159 2.26 -3.59 -9.52
C ASN A 159 3.55 -3.24 -8.76
N ALA A 160 3.86 -3.94 -7.66
CA ALA A 160 5.07 -3.69 -6.87
C ALA A 160 6.34 -4.13 -7.63
N ALA A 161 6.24 -5.24 -8.36
CA ALA A 161 7.31 -5.67 -9.27
C ALA A 161 7.49 -4.66 -10.41
N ALA A 162 6.40 -4.19 -11.02
CA ALA A 162 6.45 -3.21 -12.10
C ALA A 162 7.19 -1.93 -11.68
N GLU A 163 6.87 -1.41 -10.51
CA GLU A 163 7.52 -0.18 -10.03
C GLU A 163 9.00 -0.39 -9.69
N TYR A 164 9.37 -1.55 -9.13
CA TYR A 164 10.79 -1.86 -8.96
C TYR A 164 11.53 -1.82 -10.30
N LEU A 165 10.94 -2.39 -11.35
CA LEU A 165 11.51 -2.36 -12.71
C LEU A 165 11.63 -0.93 -13.26
N LEU A 166 10.66 -0.05 -12.99
CA LEU A 166 10.75 1.38 -13.35
C LEU A 166 11.99 2.05 -12.75
N CYS A 167 12.34 1.67 -11.52
CA CYS A 167 13.50 2.25 -10.84
C CYS A 167 14.83 1.66 -11.34
N VAL A 168 14.90 0.37 -11.70
CA VAL A 168 16.16 -0.26 -12.12
C VAL A 168 16.45 -0.15 -13.62
N ILE A 169 15.46 0.06 -14.48
CA ILE A 169 15.66 0.27 -15.94
C ILE A 169 16.57 1.48 -16.20
N PRO A 170 16.38 2.65 -15.56
CA PRO A 170 17.29 3.79 -15.73
C PRO A 170 18.71 3.49 -15.27
N PHE A 171 18.90 2.70 -14.20
CA PHE A 171 20.23 2.26 -13.77
C PHE A 171 20.89 1.33 -14.80
N ALA A 172 20.15 0.39 -15.40
CA ALA A 172 20.63 -0.45 -16.48
C ALA A 172 21.02 0.38 -17.73
N TRP A 173 20.26 1.44 -18.02
CA TRP A 173 20.56 2.37 -19.11
C TRP A 173 21.83 3.19 -18.86
N VAL A 174 22.07 3.66 -17.62
CA VAL A 174 23.33 4.32 -17.24
C VAL A 174 24.52 3.37 -17.50
N GLY A 175 24.39 2.10 -17.07
CA GLY A 175 25.39 1.07 -17.34
C GLY A 175 25.63 0.82 -18.83
N PHE A 176 24.56 0.74 -19.64
CA PHE A 176 24.65 0.62 -21.11
C PHE A 176 25.43 1.78 -21.74
N ARG A 177 25.14 3.01 -21.31
CA ARG A 177 25.80 4.22 -21.85
C ARG A 177 27.28 4.28 -21.51
N GLN A 178 27.65 3.87 -20.31
CA GLN A 178 29.03 3.89 -19.80
C GLN A 178 29.85 2.65 -20.20
N ALA A 179 29.22 1.59 -20.71
CA ALA A 179 29.90 0.38 -21.13
C ALA A 179 30.96 0.65 -22.21
N THR A 180 32.24 0.50 -21.88
CA THR A 180 33.36 0.78 -22.77
C THR A 180 33.60 -0.31 -23.83
N SER A 181 33.15 -1.54 -23.57
CA SER A 181 33.32 -2.69 -24.46
C SER A 181 32.04 -3.02 -25.24
N ARG A 182 32.20 -3.55 -26.47
CA ARG A 182 31.06 -4.08 -27.25
C ARG A 182 30.31 -5.19 -26.48
N LYS A 183 31.05 -6.07 -25.80
CA LYS A 183 30.48 -7.12 -24.94
C LYS A 183 29.61 -6.51 -23.84
N GLY A 184 30.11 -5.49 -23.14
CA GLY A 184 29.32 -4.78 -22.12
C GLY A 184 28.04 -4.15 -22.68
N CYS A 185 28.11 -3.52 -23.85
CA CYS A 185 26.92 -2.96 -24.51
C CYS A 185 25.87 -4.04 -24.81
N VAL A 186 26.28 -5.19 -25.37
CA VAL A 186 25.37 -6.32 -25.66
C VAL A 186 24.74 -6.84 -24.37
N VAL A 187 25.55 -7.04 -23.34
CA VAL A 187 25.11 -7.54 -22.05
C VAL A 187 24.05 -6.65 -21.41
N TYR A 188 24.29 -5.34 -21.33
CA TYR A 188 23.28 -4.41 -20.81
C TYR A 188 22.04 -4.30 -21.70
N SER A 189 22.16 -4.55 -23.01
CA SER A 189 21.01 -4.58 -23.92
C SER A 189 20.12 -5.79 -23.65
N ILE A 190 20.72 -6.97 -23.42
CA ILE A 190 19.98 -8.17 -23.01
C ILE A 190 19.27 -7.91 -21.67
N LEU A 191 19.97 -7.30 -20.71
CA LEU A 191 19.37 -6.92 -19.42
C LEU A 191 18.17 -5.98 -19.60
N LEU A 192 18.32 -4.90 -20.38
CA LEU A 192 17.24 -3.96 -20.68
C LEU A 192 16.05 -4.64 -21.38
N ALA A 193 16.30 -5.57 -22.31
CA ALA A 193 15.26 -6.34 -22.96
C ALA A 193 14.49 -7.22 -21.97
N LEU A 194 15.18 -7.90 -21.05
CA LEU A 194 14.55 -8.73 -20.02
C LEU A 194 13.75 -7.90 -19.02
N LEU A 195 14.30 -6.79 -18.53
CA LEU A 195 13.61 -5.87 -17.62
C LEU A 195 12.35 -5.30 -18.27
N GLY A 196 12.46 -4.82 -19.51
CA GLY A 196 11.34 -4.31 -20.29
C GLY A 196 10.28 -5.39 -20.55
N THR A 197 10.70 -6.60 -20.91
CA THR A 197 9.80 -7.74 -21.13
C THR A 197 9.03 -8.09 -19.86
N PHE A 198 9.71 -8.21 -18.72
CA PHE A 198 9.01 -8.49 -17.46
C PHE A 198 8.06 -7.37 -17.08
N LEU A 199 8.45 -6.10 -17.26
CA LEU A 199 7.56 -4.97 -17.02
C LEU A 199 6.27 -5.11 -17.85
N VAL A 200 6.34 -5.73 -19.05
CA VAL A 200 5.21 -5.75 -20.00
C VAL A 200 4.22 -6.76 -19.48
N PHE A 201 4.75 -7.90 -19.05
CA PHE A 201 4.01 -8.99 -18.44
C PHE A 201 3.37 -8.61 -17.10
N THR A 202 3.87 -7.61 -16.38
CA THR A 202 3.14 -7.09 -15.20
C THR A 202 1.81 -6.41 -15.54
N ARG A 203 1.61 -6.00 -16.81
CA ARG A 203 0.44 -5.25 -17.31
C ARG A 203 0.10 -3.98 -16.50
N THR A 204 1.06 -3.41 -15.78
CA THR A 204 0.84 -2.21 -14.96
C THR A 204 0.93 -0.95 -15.83
N ARG A 205 -0.23 -0.47 -16.32
CA ARG A 205 -0.29 0.67 -17.27
C ARG A 205 0.36 1.95 -16.76
N GLY A 206 0.16 2.28 -15.48
CA GLY A 206 0.75 3.46 -14.84
C GLY A 206 2.28 3.49 -14.97
N ALA A 207 2.90 2.32 -14.80
CA ALA A 207 4.34 2.15 -14.94
C ALA A 207 4.82 2.48 -16.36
N TRP A 208 4.17 1.91 -17.38
CA TRP A 208 4.51 2.13 -18.78
C TRP A 208 4.36 3.58 -19.22
N VAL A 209 3.23 4.19 -18.87
CA VAL A 209 2.95 5.61 -19.17
C VAL A 209 3.96 6.50 -18.46
N GLY A 210 4.20 6.26 -17.16
CA GLY A 210 5.19 7.01 -16.38
C GLY A 210 6.59 6.93 -16.98
N LEU A 211 7.05 5.74 -17.37
CA LEU A 211 8.37 5.55 -17.99
C LEU A 211 8.47 6.24 -19.36
N ALA A 212 7.47 6.09 -20.22
CA ALA A 212 7.46 6.70 -21.55
C ALA A 212 7.47 8.23 -21.50
N VAL A 213 6.64 8.81 -20.62
CA VAL A 213 6.60 10.26 -20.39
C VAL A 213 7.94 10.75 -19.83
N ALA A 214 8.50 10.05 -18.85
CA ALA A 214 9.79 10.39 -18.26
C ALA A 214 10.94 10.38 -19.28
N ILE A 215 11.04 9.31 -20.09
CA ILE A 215 12.05 9.20 -21.15
C ILE A 215 11.90 10.34 -22.17
N THR A 216 10.67 10.64 -22.58
CA THR A 216 10.39 11.68 -23.58
C THR A 216 10.73 13.07 -23.06
N LEU A 217 10.32 13.39 -21.82
CA LEU A 217 10.59 14.68 -21.19
C LEU A 217 12.09 14.89 -20.96
N VAL A 218 12.77 13.90 -20.36
CA VAL A 218 14.22 13.98 -20.10
C VAL A 218 15.01 14.02 -21.41
N GLY A 219 14.61 13.23 -22.41
CA GLY A 219 15.23 13.25 -23.73
C GLY A 219 15.09 14.61 -24.43
N SER A 220 13.94 15.26 -24.30
CA SER A 220 13.69 16.60 -24.86
C SER A 220 14.54 17.66 -24.15
N ILE A 221 14.64 17.60 -22.82
CA ILE A 221 15.52 18.48 -22.03
C ILE A 221 16.98 18.29 -22.45
N ALA A 222 17.45 17.05 -22.56
CA ALA A 222 18.79 16.76 -23.04
C ALA A 222 19.01 17.36 -24.46
N ALA A 223 18.08 17.16 -25.38
CA ALA A 223 18.18 17.72 -26.74
C ALA A 223 18.28 19.27 -26.75
N MET A 224 17.46 19.96 -25.94
CA MET A 224 17.45 21.43 -25.85
C MET A 224 18.77 22.01 -25.33
N TYR A 225 19.37 21.40 -24.30
CA TYR A 225 20.63 21.88 -23.71
C TYR A 225 21.88 21.45 -24.50
N GLY A 226 21.73 21.19 -25.80
CA GLY A 226 22.84 20.96 -26.71
C GLY A 226 23.61 19.68 -26.38
N HIS A 227 22.91 18.59 -26.02
CA HIS A 227 23.51 17.29 -25.75
C HIS A 227 24.03 16.63 -27.04
N ARG A 228 24.96 17.28 -27.73
CA ARG A 228 25.97 16.62 -28.55
C ARG A 228 26.94 15.97 -27.57
N THR A 229 26.64 14.76 -27.11
CA THR A 229 27.71 13.94 -26.54
C THR A 229 28.85 13.92 -27.54
N GLN A 230 30.10 14.10 -27.08
CA GLN A 230 31.28 13.86 -27.92
C GLN A 230 31.29 12.44 -28.52
N THR A 231 30.47 11.53 -27.97
CA THR A 231 30.08 10.27 -28.58
C THR A 231 28.59 10.27 -28.94
N ALA A 232 28.23 10.70 -30.15
CA ALA A 232 26.96 10.30 -30.73
C ALA A 232 26.81 8.77 -30.56
N LEU A 233 25.63 8.27 -30.19
CA LEU A 233 25.36 6.83 -30.16
C LEU A 233 25.84 6.25 -31.49
N ASN A 234 26.89 5.41 -31.44
CA ASN A 234 27.42 4.83 -32.67
C ASN A 234 26.36 3.91 -33.29
N ARG A 235 26.45 3.65 -34.61
CA ARG A 235 25.49 2.79 -35.32
C ARG A 235 25.29 1.43 -34.61
N PHE A 236 26.32 0.91 -33.96
CA PHE A 236 26.24 -0.34 -33.19
C PHE A 236 25.30 -0.25 -31.99
N ARG A 237 25.44 0.78 -31.14
CA ARG A 237 24.56 0.99 -29.98
C ARG A 237 23.12 1.30 -30.40
N TRP A 238 22.91 2.01 -31.51
CA TRP A 238 21.57 2.22 -32.07
C TRP A 238 20.89 0.90 -32.47
N LYS A 239 21.61 -0.01 -33.15
CA LYS A 239 21.08 -1.34 -33.49
C LYS A 239 20.65 -2.11 -32.24
N LEU A 240 21.41 -2.02 -31.15
CA LEU A 240 21.07 -2.66 -29.88
C LEU A 240 19.81 -2.05 -29.26
N ILE A 241 19.66 -0.73 -29.25
CA ILE A 241 18.44 -0.06 -28.75
C ILE A 241 17.21 -0.50 -29.55
N VAL A 242 17.32 -0.54 -30.88
CA VAL A 242 16.23 -1.01 -31.76
C VAL A 242 15.90 -2.48 -31.48
N ALA A 243 16.91 -3.34 -31.27
CA ALA A 243 16.69 -4.74 -30.92
C ALA A 243 15.97 -4.89 -29.57
N VAL A 244 16.35 -4.11 -28.54
CA VAL A 244 15.65 -4.08 -27.25
C VAL A 244 14.20 -3.66 -27.43
N ALA A 245 13.95 -2.57 -28.15
CA ALA A 245 12.60 -2.08 -28.41
C ALA A 245 11.76 -3.12 -29.16
N PHE A 246 12.34 -3.81 -30.15
CA PHE A 246 11.68 -4.88 -30.88
C PHE A 246 11.30 -6.06 -29.97
N VAL A 247 12.20 -6.53 -29.11
CA VAL A 247 11.90 -7.62 -28.16
C VAL A 247 10.76 -7.23 -27.21
N VAL A 248 10.83 -6.03 -26.63
CA VAL A 248 9.78 -5.54 -25.72
C VAL A 248 8.44 -5.37 -26.44
N MET A 249 8.45 -4.91 -27.69
CA MET A 249 7.25 -4.79 -28.52
C MET A 249 6.63 -6.17 -28.81
N VAL A 250 7.43 -7.16 -29.19
CA VAL A 250 6.96 -8.54 -29.40
C VAL A 250 6.42 -9.16 -28.12
N ALA A 251 7.03 -8.90 -26.97
CA ALA A 251 6.47 -9.31 -25.68
C ALA A 251 5.09 -8.68 -25.43
N GLY A 252 4.90 -7.43 -25.85
CA GLY A 252 3.62 -6.71 -25.77
C GLY A 252 2.48 -7.35 -26.54
N THR A 253 2.78 -8.06 -27.63
CA THR A 253 1.79 -8.73 -28.48
C THR A 253 1.37 -10.11 -27.96
N LEU A 254 2.05 -10.64 -26.94
CA LEU A 254 1.69 -11.95 -26.39
C LEU A 254 0.33 -11.90 -25.67
N PRO A 255 -0.46 -12.99 -25.75
CA PRO A 255 -1.78 -13.08 -25.13
C PRO A 255 -1.67 -13.04 -23.60
N ASP A 256 -2.72 -12.58 -22.94
CA ASP A 256 -2.78 -12.55 -21.48
C ASP A 256 -2.79 -13.97 -20.91
N ASN A 257 -1.84 -14.24 -20.02
CA ASN A 257 -1.67 -15.53 -19.37
C ASN A 257 -1.62 -15.38 -17.83
N ILE A 258 -2.14 -14.26 -17.31
CA ILE A 258 -2.18 -13.97 -15.88
C ILE A 258 -3.12 -14.95 -15.17
N ARG A 259 -2.56 -15.76 -14.27
CA ARG A 259 -3.34 -16.59 -13.36
C ARG A 259 -3.78 -15.77 -12.14
N HIS A 260 -5.07 -15.81 -11.85
CA HIS A 260 -5.64 -15.31 -10.60
C HIS A 260 -6.08 -16.48 -9.72
N PRO A 261 -5.28 -16.92 -8.72
CA PRO A 261 -5.76 -17.88 -7.75
C PRO A 261 -6.88 -17.22 -6.92
N GLY A 262 -8.13 -17.62 -7.15
CA GLY A 262 -9.26 -17.33 -6.26
C GLY A 262 -10.03 -16.01 -6.43
N SER A 263 -9.84 -15.24 -7.52
CA SER A 263 -10.73 -14.12 -7.86
C SER A 263 -11.51 -14.40 -9.14
N GLN A 264 -12.78 -13.98 -9.18
CA GLN A 264 -13.58 -13.95 -10.41
C GLN A 264 -12.75 -13.34 -11.54
N HIS A 265 -12.74 -14.00 -12.70
CA HIS A 265 -12.12 -13.48 -13.91
C HIS A 265 -12.84 -12.17 -14.28
N PHE A 266 -12.28 -11.03 -13.87
CA PHE A 266 -12.68 -9.77 -14.48
C PHE A 266 -11.97 -9.69 -15.81
N ASP A 267 -12.76 -9.72 -16.88
CA ASP A 267 -12.30 -9.64 -18.26
C ASP A 267 -11.53 -8.30 -18.44
N GLU A 268 -10.19 -8.34 -18.31
CA GLU A 268 -9.30 -7.21 -18.63
C GLU A 268 -9.10 -7.11 -20.17
N LYS A 269 -10.06 -7.59 -20.97
CA LYS A 269 -10.20 -7.31 -22.42
C LYS A 269 -10.51 -5.83 -22.65
N LYS A 270 -9.50 -4.98 -22.48
CA LYS A 270 -9.43 -3.65 -23.10
C LYS A 270 -8.17 -3.64 -23.94
N SER A 271 -8.29 -4.21 -25.12
CA SER A 271 -7.21 -4.44 -26.09
C SER A 271 -6.73 -3.18 -26.81
N ASP A 272 -7.22 -1.99 -26.45
CA ASP A 272 -6.83 -0.76 -27.14
C ASP A 272 -6.58 0.41 -26.17
N ALA A 273 -5.53 1.19 -26.46
CA ALA A 273 -5.06 2.31 -25.64
C ALA A 273 -6.12 3.43 -25.54
N MET A 274 -6.89 3.64 -26.61
CA MET A 274 -8.00 4.59 -26.63
C MET A 274 -9.13 4.16 -25.68
N THR A 275 -9.50 2.88 -25.70
CA THR A 275 -10.50 2.30 -24.80
C THR A 275 -10.01 2.29 -23.34
N ALA A 276 -8.71 2.18 -23.12
CA ALA A 276 -8.10 2.34 -21.80
C ALA A 276 -8.28 3.78 -21.27
N ILE A 277 -7.98 4.80 -22.09
CA ILE A 277 -8.13 6.23 -21.75
C ILE A 277 -9.61 6.58 -21.54
N LEU A 278 -10.49 6.17 -22.45
CA LEU A 278 -11.94 6.40 -22.33
C LEU A 278 -12.57 5.62 -21.16
N SER A 279 -11.97 4.51 -20.75
CA SER A 279 -12.39 3.84 -19.52
C SER A 279 -11.91 4.53 -18.24
N ILE A 280 -10.92 5.42 -18.34
CA ILE A 280 -10.66 6.45 -17.32
C ILE A 280 -11.57 7.66 -17.58
N ALA A 281 -12.72 7.51 -18.22
CA ALA A 281 -13.78 8.52 -18.22
C ALA A 281 -15.18 7.92 -17.99
N SER A 282 -15.30 6.58 -17.91
CA SER A 282 -16.59 5.90 -17.78
C SER A 282 -16.87 5.43 -16.34
N GLU A 283 -18.13 5.52 -15.90
CA GLU A 283 -18.58 5.15 -14.53
C GLU A 283 -18.11 3.76 -14.08
N GLN A 284 -18.14 2.76 -14.96
CA GLN A 284 -17.66 1.40 -14.66
C GLN A 284 -16.13 1.26 -14.78
N GLY A 285 -15.46 2.12 -15.56
CA GLY A 285 -14.04 2.01 -15.86
C GLY A 285 -13.10 2.59 -14.79
N HIS A 286 -13.58 3.53 -13.98
CA HIS A 286 -12.80 4.16 -12.90
C HIS A 286 -12.71 3.36 -11.61
N ARG A 287 -13.46 2.26 -11.43
CA ARG A 287 -13.55 1.51 -10.15
C ARG A 287 -13.85 2.44 -8.95
N GLY A 288 -14.63 3.52 -9.15
CA GLY A 288 -14.92 4.53 -8.11
C GLY A 288 -13.75 5.45 -7.73
N ARG A 289 -12.62 5.44 -8.46
CA ARG A 289 -11.43 6.26 -8.14
C ARG A 289 -11.67 7.76 -8.19
N LEU A 290 -12.53 8.25 -9.08
CA LEU A 290 -12.84 9.68 -9.15
C LEU A 290 -13.58 10.15 -7.89
N ASN A 291 -14.59 9.40 -7.44
CA ASN A 291 -15.27 9.68 -6.17
C ASN A 291 -14.28 9.59 -5.01
N LEU A 292 -13.42 8.57 -5.00
CA LEU A 292 -12.34 8.44 -4.01
C LEU A 292 -11.43 9.68 -3.97
N TRP A 293 -11.04 10.20 -5.13
CA TRP A 293 -10.21 11.41 -5.25
C TRP A 293 -10.96 12.66 -4.82
N GLN A 294 -12.23 12.80 -5.21
CA GLN A 294 -13.08 13.90 -4.80
C GLN A 294 -13.24 13.93 -3.28
N HIS A 295 -13.62 12.81 -2.66
CA HIS A 295 -13.74 12.69 -1.21
C HIS A 295 -12.40 12.93 -0.50
N THR A 296 -11.29 12.54 -1.13
CA THR A 296 -9.94 12.86 -0.61
C THR A 296 -9.64 14.36 -0.71
N LEU A 297 -10.06 15.04 -1.79
CA LEU A 297 -9.91 16.50 -1.91
C LEU A 297 -10.78 17.23 -0.89
N GLU A 298 -11.99 16.74 -0.59
CA GLU A 298 -12.81 17.26 0.50
C GLU A 298 -12.10 17.12 1.86
N MET A 299 -11.46 15.98 2.10
CA MET A 299 -10.63 15.76 3.28
C MET A 299 -9.44 16.74 3.36
N VAL A 300 -8.77 17.00 2.24
CA VAL A 300 -7.69 18.00 2.15
C VAL A 300 -8.25 19.40 2.44
N ALA A 301 -9.40 19.74 1.87
CA ALA A 301 -10.04 21.05 2.07
C ALA A 301 -10.47 21.26 3.53
N ALA A 302 -10.91 20.19 4.21
CA ALA A 302 -11.24 20.23 5.64
C ALA A 302 -9.99 20.35 6.54
N ASN A 303 -8.82 19.88 6.07
CA ASN A 303 -7.57 19.86 6.85
C ASN A 303 -6.38 20.44 6.05
N PRO A 304 -6.42 21.72 5.63
CA PRO A 304 -5.54 22.24 4.60
C PRO A 304 -4.07 22.39 5.01
N LEU A 305 -3.78 22.60 6.30
CA LEU A 305 -2.42 22.91 6.76
C LEU A 305 -1.57 21.67 6.95
N LEU A 306 -1.99 20.76 7.84
CA LEU A 306 -1.24 19.57 8.25
C LEU A 306 -1.90 18.25 7.84
N GLY A 307 -3.04 18.30 7.12
CA GLY A 307 -3.78 17.10 6.74
C GLY A 307 -4.38 16.37 7.93
N VAL A 308 -4.75 15.11 7.71
CA VAL A 308 -5.32 14.22 8.73
C VAL A 308 -4.26 13.47 9.54
N GLY A 309 -2.98 13.79 9.33
CA GLY A 309 -1.84 13.14 9.93
C GLY A 309 -1.28 11.97 9.11
N LEU A 310 0.02 11.74 9.28
CA LEU A 310 0.76 10.70 8.55
C LEU A 310 0.16 9.31 8.80
N GLY A 311 -0.09 8.55 7.73
CA GLY A 311 -0.70 7.21 7.80
C GLY A 311 -2.19 7.16 8.14
N ASN A 312 -2.84 8.33 8.31
CA ASN A 312 -4.19 8.40 8.87
C ASN A 312 -5.32 8.51 7.85
N TRP A 313 -5.00 8.61 6.55
CA TRP A 313 -6.00 8.72 5.50
C TRP A 313 -7.07 7.61 5.59
N GLN A 314 -6.65 6.35 5.77
CA GLN A 314 -7.58 5.21 5.83
C GLN A 314 -8.55 5.24 7.03
N TYR A 315 -8.15 5.88 8.13
CA TYR A 315 -8.96 5.96 9.35
C TYR A 315 -9.97 7.12 9.30
N GLN A 316 -9.66 8.16 8.52
CA GLN A 316 -10.50 9.34 8.34
C GLN A 316 -11.43 9.22 7.13
N TYR A 317 -10.99 8.57 6.06
CA TYR A 317 -11.72 8.47 4.80
C TYR A 317 -13.18 8.01 4.91
N PRO A 318 -13.53 7.03 5.77
CA PRO A 318 -14.93 6.60 5.86
C PRO A 318 -15.92 7.72 6.19
N ALA A 319 -15.52 8.71 7.01
CA ALA A 319 -16.36 9.87 7.32
C ALA A 319 -16.62 10.77 6.08
N PHE A 320 -15.72 10.78 5.10
CA PHE A 320 -15.85 11.54 3.85
C PHE A 320 -16.53 10.75 2.74
N SER A 321 -16.55 9.41 2.84
CA SER A 321 -17.04 8.55 1.76
C SER A 321 -18.55 8.62 1.51
N ARG A 322 -19.34 9.23 2.42
CA ARG A 322 -20.80 9.41 2.33
C ARG A 322 -21.61 8.17 1.92
N GLY A 323 -21.10 6.98 2.25
CA GLY A 323 -21.76 5.72 1.88
C GLY A 323 -21.37 5.15 0.51
N ASP A 324 -20.56 5.84 -0.30
CA ASP A 324 -20.05 5.37 -1.60
C ASP A 324 -19.04 4.21 -1.48
N GLN A 325 -18.86 3.65 -0.28
CA GLN A 325 -17.94 2.53 -0.10
C GLN A 325 -18.44 1.31 -0.87
N VAL A 326 -17.71 0.95 -1.92
CA VAL A 326 -17.96 -0.20 -2.79
C VAL A 326 -18.04 -1.51 -2.00
N ASN A 327 -17.40 -1.59 -0.82
CA ASN A 327 -17.52 -2.72 0.10
C ASN A 327 -17.14 -2.32 1.54
N VAL A 328 -18.04 -2.56 2.49
CA VAL A 328 -17.86 -2.29 3.94
C VAL A 328 -16.65 -3.01 4.54
N SER A 329 -16.34 -4.21 4.03
CA SER A 329 -15.22 -5.04 4.48
C SER A 329 -13.87 -4.64 3.86
N ALA A 330 -13.91 -3.83 2.81
CA ALA A 330 -12.77 -3.39 2.02
C ALA A 330 -12.75 -1.87 1.85
N SER A 331 -12.99 -1.12 2.95
CA SER A 331 -12.69 0.32 2.96
C SER A 331 -11.31 0.54 2.35
N PRO A 332 -11.18 1.47 1.38
CA PRO A 332 -9.92 1.70 0.72
C PRO A 332 -8.85 2.04 1.77
N SER A 333 -7.63 1.57 1.56
CA SER A 333 -6.49 1.90 2.42
C SER A 333 -5.76 3.17 1.98
N ARG A 334 -6.01 3.65 0.75
CA ARG A 334 -5.31 4.78 0.12
C ARG A 334 -6.08 5.36 -1.07
N PRO A 335 -5.79 6.62 -1.46
CA PRO A 335 -6.47 7.28 -2.58
C PRO A 335 -5.98 6.85 -3.97
N HIS A 336 -4.92 6.02 -4.09
CA HIS A 336 -4.32 5.61 -5.38
C HIS A 336 -3.75 6.78 -6.20
N ASN A 337 -3.25 7.80 -5.51
CA ASN A 337 -2.53 8.93 -6.07
C ASN A 337 -1.64 9.51 -4.96
N ASP A 338 -0.32 9.43 -5.10
CA ASP A 338 0.63 9.81 -4.06
C ASP A 338 0.61 11.30 -3.74
N LEU A 339 0.33 12.17 -4.73
CA LEU A 339 0.23 13.61 -4.48
C LEU A 339 -1.01 13.95 -3.66
N LEU A 340 -2.16 13.35 -4.00
CA LEU A 340 -3.37 13.45 -3.18
C LEU A 340 -3.15 12.84 -1.79
N TRP A 341 -2.41 11.74 -1.73
CA TRP A 341 -2.13 11.07 -0.46
C TRP A 341 -1.23 11.93 0.44
N ILE A 342 -0.19 12.54 -0.10
CA ILE A 342 0.67 13.51 0.60
C ILE A 342 -0.17 14.70 1.06
N ALA A 343 -0.97 15.28 0.17
CA ALA A 343 -1.82 16.43 0.50
C ALA A 343 -2.82 16.09 1.61
N SER A 344 -3.40 14.90 1.60
CA SER A 344 -4.40 14.49 2.58
C SER A 344 -3.80 14.24 3.95
N GLU A 345 -2.59 13.67 4.04
CA GLU A 345 -1.99 13.27 5.32
C GLU A 345 -1.08 14.35 5.91
N LEU A 346 -0.43 15.14 5.06
CA LEU A 346 0.54 16.16 5.45
C LEU A 346 0.08 17.59 5.16
N GLY A 347 -1.12 17.74 4.60
CA GLY A 347 -1.68 19.03 4.17
C GLY A 347 -0.97 19.62 2.95
N LEU A 348 -1.39 20.83 2.61
CA LEU A 348 -0.76 21.61 1.53
C LEU A 348 0.68 21.98 1.88
N LEU A 349 1.03 22.12 3.17
CA LEU A 349 2.41 22.37 3.58
C LEU A 349 3.32 21.18 3.22
N GLY A 350 2.88 19.95 3.49
CA GLY A 350 3.63 18.75 3.13
C GLY A 350 3.78 18.58 1.62
N LEU A 351 2.70 18.84 0.86
CA LEU A 351 2.74 18.81 -0.60
C LEU A 351 3.70 19.86 -1.17
N LEU A 352 3.69 21.08 -0.64
CA LEU A 352 4.61 22.15 -1.04
C LEU A 352 6.06 21.82 -0.70
N ALA A 353 6.32 21.24 0.47
CA ALA A 353 7.67 20.81 0.86
C ALA A 353 8.18 19.68 -0.05
N PHE A 354 7.33 18.70 -0.38
CA PHE A 354 7.66 17.66 -1.37
C PHE A 354 7.92 18.25 -2.76
N GLY A 355 7.06 19.17 -3.22
CA GLY A 355 7.26 19.90 -4.48
C GLY A 355 8.56 20.71 -4.50
N ALA A 356 8.94 21.33 -3.38
CA ALA A 356 10.19 22.06 -3.25
C ALA A 356 11.42 21.14 -3.41
N ILE A 357 11.37 19.91 -2.89
CA ILE A 357 12.42 18.90 -3.13
C ILE A 357 12.57 18.66 -4.63
N LEU A 358 11.45 18.40 -5.33
CA LEU A 358 11.47 18.13 -6.77
C LEU A 358 11.98 19.31 -7.60
N VAL A 359 11.58 20.53 -7.27
CA VAL A 359 12.04 21.75 -7.95
C VAL A 359 13.54 21.95 -7.74
N VAL A 360 14.04 21.77 -6.51
CA VAL A 360 15.46 21.91 -6.22
C VAL A 360 16.28 20.84 -6.94
N VAL A 361 15.87 19.57 -6.86
CA VAL A 361 16.53 18.46 -7.58
C VAL A 361 16.52 18.71 -9.09
N GLY A 362 15.39 19.16 -9.65
CA GLY A 362 15.28 19.49 -11.07
C GLY A 362 16.25 20.60 -11.50
N ARG A 363 16.40 21.66 -10.71
CA ARG A 363 17.39 22.72 -10.97
C ARG A 363 18.82 22.18 -10.93
N MET A 364 19.14 21.30 -9.97
CA MET A 364 20.45 20.67 -9.86
C MET A 364 20.77 19.80 -11.08
N VAL A 365 19.79 19.03 -11.57
CA VAL A 365 19.91 18.26 -12.81
C VAL A 365 20.20 19.17 -14.00
N LEU A 366 19.48 20.28 -14.17
CA LEU A 366 19.71 21.21 -15.28
C LEU A 366 21.14 21.73 -15.32
N VAL A 367 21.71 22.06 -14.16
CA VAL A 367 23.12 22.46 -14.03
C VAL A 367 24.05 21.30 -14.40
N LEU A 368 23.79 20.09 -13.89
CA LEU A 368 24.62 18.91 -14.18
C LEU A 368 24.61 18.49 -15.65
N VAL A 369 23.47 18.62 -16.33
CA VAL A 369 23.34 18.33 -17.77
C VAL A 369 24.19 19.28 -18.62
N GLN A 370 24.42 20.51 -18.14
CA GLN A 370 25.26 21.52 -18.79
C GLN A 370 26.76 21.38 -18.46
N SER A 371 27.13 20.56 -17.46
CA SER A 371 28.53 20.39 -17.03
C SER A 371 29.46 19.87 -18.15
N SER A 372 30.78 19.84 -17.98
CA SER A 372 31.67 19.19 -18.96
C SER A 372 31.83 17.68 -18.73
N ASN A 373 31.38 17.16 -17.59
CA ASN A 373 31.60 15.78 -17.16
C ASN A 373 30.50 14.83 -17.69
N ASP A 374 30.84 14.03 -18.71
CA ASP A 374 29.90 13.09 -19.35
C ASP A 374 29.34 12.03 -18.38
N ASN A 375 30.09 11.66 -17.34
CA ASN A 375 29.64 10.72 -16.32
C ASN A 375 28.51 11.32 -15.47
N SER A 376 28.72 12.53 -14.95
CA SER A 376 27.72 13.27 -14.16
C SER A 376 26.45 13.56 -14.98
N LYS A 377 26.59 13.87 -16.27
CA LYS A 377 25.45 14.02 -17.19
C LYS A 377 24.65 12.73 -17.33
N THR A 378 25.33 11.63 -17.64
CA THR A 378 24.65 10.34 -17.86
C THR A 378 23.92 9.88 -16.61
N ILE A 379 24.57 10.02 -15.44
CA ILE A 379 23.96 9.69 -14.14
C ILE A 379 22.75 10.59 -13.85
N SER A 380 22.88 11.91 -13.99
CA SER A 380 21.78 12.84 -13.71
C SER A 380 20.58 12.64 -14.64
N LEU A 381 20.79 12.36 -15.93
CA LEU A 381 19.70 12.02 -16.86
C LEU A 381 19.01 10.70 -16.47
N GLY A 382 19.78 9.65 -16.17
CA GLY A 382 19.22 8.36 -15.75
C GLY A 382 18.39 8.49 -14.47
N VAL A 383 18.91 9.18 -13.45
CA VAL A 383 18.18 9.44 -12.20
C VAL A 383 16.95 10.32 -12.43
N SER A 384 17.00 11.27 -13.38
CA SER A 384 15.83 12.09 -13.73
C SER A 384 14.71 11.25 -14.33
N VAL A 385 15.03 10.28 -15.20
CA VAL A 385 14.04 9.34 -15.74
C VAL A 385 13.45 8.51 -14.59
N LEU A 386 14.28 8.04 -13.66
CA LEU A 386 13.81 7.31 -12.47
C LEU A 386 12.82 8.13 -11.65
N ILE A 387 13.18 9.37 -11.27
CA ILE A 387 12.35 10.25 -10.45
C ILE A 387 11.01 10.54 -11.15
N LEU A 388 11.05 10.91 -12.43
CA LEU A 388 9.84 11.25 -13.18
C LEU A 388 8.96 10.03 -13.46
N ALA A 389 9.55 8.85 -13.72
CA ALA A 389 8.79 7.63 -13.91
C ALA A 389 8.09 7.19 -12.61
N HIS A 390 8.78 7.32 -11.47
CA HIS A 390 8.22 7.07 -10.14
C HIS A 390 7.05 8.01 -9.83
N LEU A 391 7.20 9.32 -10.12
CA LEU A 391 6.11 10.29 -9.97
C LEU A 391 4.93 10.01 -10.90
N GLY A 392 5.20 9.63 -12.15
CA GLY A 392 4.18 9.28 -13.14
C GLY A 392 3.37 8.05 -12.73
N ASP A 393 4.02 6.99 -12.23
CA ASP A 393 3.31 5.84 -11.66
C ASP A 393 2.53 6.23 -10.40
N GLY A 394 3.09 7.14 -9.58
CA GLY A 394 2.47 7.65 -8.36
C GLY A 394 1.16 8.40 -8.56
N MET A 395 0.86 8.89 -9.76
CA MET A 395 -0.45 9.47 -10.05
C MET A 395 -1.60 8.45 -10.09
N PHE A 396 -1.27 7.15 -10.28
CA PHE A 396 -2.25 6.09 -10.51
C PHE A 396 -2.04 4.84 -9.63
N ASN A 397 -0.98 4.85 -8.83
CA ASN A 397 -0.49 3.76 -8.01
C ASN A 397 -0.02 4.31 -6.65
N PHE A 398 0.63 3.47 -5.85
CA PHE A 398 1.12 3.81 -4.50
C PHE A 398 2.64 3.58 -4.31
N PRO A 399 3.51 4.22 -5.09
CA PRO A 399 4.95 4.17 -4.95
C PRO A 399 5.51 4.45 -3.57
N ARG A 400 5.01 5.49 -2.91
CA ARG A 400 5.58 6.01 -1.66
C ARG A 400 5.63 4.99 -0.51
N GLU A 401 4.75 3.99 -0.50
CA GLU A 401 4.72 2.97 0.55
C GLU A 401 5.76 1.86 0.30
N ARG A 402 6.28 1.73 -0.93
CA ARG A 402 7.10 0.59 -1.33
C ARG A 402 8.57 0.86 -1.03
N VAL A 403 9.14 -0.01 -0.19
CA VAL A 403 10.51 0.12 0.33
C VAL A 403 11.56 0.24 -0.79
N LEU A 404 11.55 -0.67 -1.77
CA LEU A 404 12.63 -0.75 -2.78
C LEU A 404 12.60 0.38 -3.83
N PRO A 405 11.43 0.74 -4.39
CA PRO A 405 11.34 1.92 -5.25
C PRO A 405 11.71 3.21 -4.51
N ALA A 406 11.22 3.41 -3.29
CA ALA A 406 11.56 4.58 -2.48
C ALA A 406 13.06 4.64 -2.14
N LEU A 407 13.69 3.49 -1.89
CA LEU A 407 15.14 3.38 -1.71
C LEU A 407 15.90 3.85 -2.96
N SER A 408 15.43 3.49 -4.15
CA SER A 408 16.04 3.92 -5.42
C SER A 408 15.82 5.41 -5.69
N PHE A 409 14.64 5.93 -5.36
CA PHE A 409 14.30 7.35 -5.43
C PHE A 409 15.22 8.19 -4.55
N TRP A 410 15.32 7.87 -3.25
CA TRP A 410 16.13 8.63 -2.31
C TRP A 410 17.64 8.48 -2.55
N LEU A 411 18.11 7.31 -3.00
CA LEU A 411 19.49 7.17 -3.50
C LEU A 411 19.74 8.14 -4.66
N GLY A 412 18.83 8.20 -5.62
CA GLY A 412 18.90 9.13 -6.75
C GLY A 412 19.00 10.59 -6.33
N VAL A 413 18.13 11.03 -5.41
CA VAL A 413 18.16 12.39 -4.84
C VAL A 413 19.52 12.69 -4.18
N GLY A 414 20.04 11.77 -3.37
CA GLY A 414 21.35 11.92 -2.73
C GLY A 414 22.52 11.98 -3.72
N CYS A 415 22.51 11.13 -4.75
CA CYS A 415 23.54 11.12 -5.80
C CYS A 415 23.53 12.41 -6.64
N ILE A 416 22.35 12.92 -7.03
CA ILE A 416 22.25 14.22 -7.73
C ILE A 416 22.79 15.32 -6.84
N ALA A 417 22.42 15.31 -5.55
CA ALA A 417 22.86 16.30 -4.60
C ALA A 417 24.38 16.34 -4.46
N ARG A 418 25.02 15.17 -4.36
CA ARG A 418 26.47 15.05 -4.26
C ARG A 418 27.19 15.53 -5.52
N LEU A 419 26.75 15.07 -6.70
CA LEU A 419 27.34 15.48 -7.98
C LEU A 419 27.26 17.00 -8.17
N TYR A 420 26.14 17.61 -7.79
CA TYR A 420 25.96 19.05 -7.87
C TYR A 420 26.92 19.81 -6.95
N SER A 421 27.05 19.39 -5.68
CA SER A 421 27.97 20.03 -4.72
C SER A 421 29.43 19.95 -5.20
N GLU A 422 29.84 18.84 -5.82
CA GLU A 422 31.17 18.73 -6.43
C GLU A 422 31.32 19.65 -7.65
N HIS A 423 30.31 19.71 -8.51
CA HIS A 423 30.37 20.50 -9.73
C HIS A 423 30.45 22.02 -9.45
N VAL A 424 29.68 22.51 -8.48
CA VAL A 424 29.69 23.93 -8.09
C VAL A 424 30.98 24.32 -7.36
N GLY A 425 31.85 23.35 -7.06
CA GLY A 425 33.09 23.61 -6.33
C GLY A 425 32.78 24.17 -4.95
N SER A 426 31.66 23.78 -4.34
CA SER A 426 31.42 24.10 -2.94
C SER A 426 32.54 23.40 -2.16
N SER A 427 33.60 24.13 -1.84
CA SER A 427 34.65 23.68 -0.92
C SER A 427 33.89 23.10 0.24
N ALA A 428 33.99 21.79 0.46
CA ALA A 428 33.36 21.15 1.58
C ALA A 428 33.83 21.96 2.79
N ARG A 429 32.97 22.83 3.35
CA ARG A 429 33.26 23.45 4.62
C ARG A 429 33.39 22.24 5.51
N GLN A 430 34.63 21.93 5.87
CA GLN A 430 34.93 20.75 6.65
C GLN A 430 34.19 20.97 7.96
N ALA A 431 32.99 20.39 8.06
CA ALA A 431 32.25 20.41 9.30
C ALA A 431 33.22 19.84 10.34
N SER A 432 33.26 20.44 11.53
CA SER A 432 34.17 19.94 12.55
C SER A 432 33.93 18.43 12.72
N SER A 433 35.00 17.66 12.88
CA SER A 433 34.89 16.19 13.06
C SER A 433 33.83 15.84 14.13
N ARG A 434 33.73 16.68 15.17
CA ARG A 434 32.66 16.62 16.18
C ARG A 434 31.25 16.76 15.62
N THR A 435 30.98 17.74 14.75
CA THR A 435 29.65 17.95 14.14
C THR A 435 29.23 16.75 13.28
N THR A 436 30.12 16.28 12.41
CA THR A 436 29.87 15.09 11.58
C THR A 436 29.57 13.88 12.47
N THR A 437 30.38 13.66 13.50
CA THR A 437 30.16 12.56 14.46
C THR A 437 28.81 12.66 15.16
N SER A 438 28.43 13.85 15.63
CA SER A 438 27.14 14.07 16.30
C SER A 438 25.94 13.85 15.39
N VAL A 439 25.99 14.36 14.15
CA VAL A 439 24.91 14.15 13.16
C VAL A 439 24.78 12.67 12.82
N THR A 440 25.89 11.97 12.60
CA THR A 440 25.86 10.54 12.29
C THR A 440 25.36 9.71 13.47
N ALA A 441 25.77 10.03 14.70
CA ALA A 441 25.27 9.38 15.91
C ALA A 441 23.75 9.58 16.08
N LEU A 442 23.24 10.78 15.79
CA LEU A 442 21.81 11.07 15.78
C LEU A 442 21.08 10.24 14.72
N MET A 443 21.60 10.15 13.49
CA MET A 443 21.02 9.31 12.44
C MET A 443 20.99 7.83 12.84
N ILE A 444 22.04 7.31 13.46
CA ILE A 444 22.07 5.94 13.99
C ILE A 444 20.99 5.76 15.04
N ALA A 445 20.90 6.66 16.03
CA ALA A 445 19.89 6.57 17.09
C ALA A 445 18.46 6.56 16.51
N VAL A 446 18.18 7.43 15.55
CA VAL A 446 16.89 7.50 14.86
C VAL A 446 16.59 6.22 14.09
N LEU A 447 17.56 5.66 13.36
CA LEU A 447 17.38 4.39 12.63
C LEU A 447 17.23 3.18 13.56
N VAL A 448 17.91 3.17 14.71
CA VAL A 448 17.75 2.11 15.72
C VAL A 448 16.34 2.16 16.30
N MET A 449 15.83 3.34 16.65
CA MET A 449 14.45 3.52 17.10
C MET A 449 13.45 3.10 16.02
N ALA A 450 13.67 3.51 14.76
CA ALA A 450 12.84 3.11 13.64
C ALA A 450 12.84 1.59 13.43
N GLY A 451 14.02 0.96 13.52
CA GLY A 451 14.19 -0.50 13.45
C GLY A 451 13.50 -1.24 14.58
N TYR A 452 13.54 -0.70 15.80
CA TYR A 452 12.83 -1.28 16.94
C TYR A 452 11.30 -1.25 16.77
N ILE A 453 10.75 -0.14 16.25
CA ILE A 453 9.33 -0.05 15.91
C ILE A 453 8.96 -1.07 14.83
N THR A 454 9.75 -1.18 13.76
CA THR A 454 9.55 -2.21 12.71
C THR A 454 9.58 -3.61 13.30
N TYR A 455 10.52 -3.90 14.20
CA TYR A 455 10.65 -5.20 14.86
C TYR A 455 9.41 -5.54 15.69
N LEU A 456 8.92 -4.62 16.52
CA LEU A 456 7.69 -4.82 17.30
C LEU A 456 6.48 -5.06 16.38
N ARG A 457 6.36 -4.29 15.29
CA ARG A 457 5.30 -4.49 14.29
C ARG A 457 5.39 -5.86 13.62
N MET A 458 6.60 -6.35 13.32
CA MET A 458 6.79 -7.70 12.76
C MET A 458 6.36 -8.80 13.73
N GLN A 459 6.72 -8.68 15.02
CA GLN A 459 6.28 -9.64 16.04
C GLN A 459 4.74 -9.62 16.20
N PHE A 460 4.14 -8.42 16.19
CA PHE A 460 2.69 -8.27 16.20
C PHE A 460 2.04 -8.96 14.99
N ASP A 461 2.62 -8.76 13.80
CA ASP A 461 2.07 -9.29 12.55
C ASP A 461 2.09 -10.83 12.46
N VAL A 462 2.95 -11.52 13.24
CA VAL A 462 2.90 -12.98 13.40
C VAL A 462 1.57 -13.39 14.03
N HIS A 463 1.24 -12.80 15.18
CA HIS A 463 0.01 -13.11 15.91
C HIS A 463 -1.23 -12.60 15.17
N HIS A 464 -1.16 -11.42 14.53
CA HIS A 464 -2.25 -10.91 13.70
C HIS A 464 -2.60 -11.83 12.53
N LEU A 465 -1.59 -12.40 11.85
CA LEU A 465 -1.84 -13.38 10.79
C LEU A 465 -2.56 -14.62 11.33
N ARG A 466 -2.17 -15.11 12.50
CA ARG A 466 -2.80 -16.27 13.15
C ARG A 466 -4.23 -15.98 13.59
N VAL A 467 -4.51 -14.77 14.07
CA VAL A 467 -5.89 -14.29 14.34
C VAL A 467 -6.74 -14.42 13.09
N HIS A 468 -6.25 -13.94 11.94
CA HIS A 468 -6.99 -13.99 10.68
C HIS A 468 -7.21 -15.43 10.17
N ILE A 469 -6.22 -16.31 10.36
CA ILE A 469 -6.34 -17.74 10.02
C ILE A 469 -7.37 -18.42 10.92
N ALA A 470 -7.32 -18.18 12.23
CA ALA A 470 -8.23 -18.74 13.21
C ALA A 470 -9.68 -18.23 13.05
N GLU A 471 -9.85 -16.96 12.66
CA GLU A 471 -11.16 -16.38 12.36
C GLU A 471 -11.82 -17.11 11.18
N ARG A 472 -11.05 -17.43 10.13
CA ARG A 472 -11.54 -18.17 8.97
C ARG A 472 -11.93 -19.62 9.30
N SER A 473 -11.26 -20.25 10.26
CA SER A 473 -11.60 -21.59 10.72
C SER A 473 -12.71 -21.61 11.79
N GLY A 474 -13.18 -20.43 12.24
CA GLY A 474 -14.18 -20.32 13.30
C GLY A 474 -13.66 -20.71 14.70
N ASN A 475 -12.34 -20.83 14.88
CA ASN A 475 -11.73 -21.17 16.16
C ASN A 475 -11.60 -19.93 17.05
N TRP A 476 -12.68 -19.58 17.75
CA TRP A 476 -12.77 -18.35 18.56
C TRP A 476 -11.83 -18.34 19.77
N ASP A 477 -11.51 -19.48 20.37
CA ASP A 477 -10.54 -19.58 21.47
C ASP A 477 -9.12 -19.22 21.00
N GLN A 478 -8.73 -19.71 19.81
CA GLN A 478 -7.46 -19.37 19.21
C GLN A 478 -7.42 -17.89 18.80
N VAL A 479 -8.50 -17.35 18.21
CA VAL A 479 -8.59 -15.91 17.89
C VAL A 479 -8.36 -15.07 19.14
N LYS A 480 -9.03 -15.40 20.25
CA LYS A 480 -8.89 -14.69 21.51
C LYS A 480 -7.43 -14.73 22.00
N THR A 481 -6.85 -15.93 22.06
CA THR A 481 -5.49 -16.15 22.58
C THR A 481 -4.44 -15.39 21.76
N GLU A 482 -4.47 -15.55 20.44
CA GLU A 482 -3.51 -14.89 19.54
C GLU A 482 -3.69 -13.37 19.52
N ALA A 483 -4.93 -12.87 19.64
CA ALA A 483 -5.18 -11.43 19.73
C ALA A 483 -4.71 -10.82 21.07
N GLU A 484 -4.80 -11.56 22.18
CA GLU A 484 -4.26 -11.13 23.48
C GLU A 484 -2.72 -11.12 23.47
N LEU A 485 -2.08 -12.10 22.81
CA LEU A 485 -0.63 -12.09 22.57
C LEU A 485 -0.19 -10.91 21.69
N ALA A 486 -0.95 -10.60 20.64
CA ALA A 486 -0.70 -9.44 19.80
C ALA A 486 -0.85 -8.12 20.60
N ASP A 487 -1.86 -8.02 21.47
CA ASP A 487 -2.08 -6.83 22.29
C ASP A 487 -0.90 -6.51 23.22
N ALA A 488 -0.24 -7.55 23.76
CA ALA A 488 0.94 -7.41 24.60
C ALA A 488 2.14 -6.75 23.88
N LEU A 489 2.18 -6.82 22.54
CA LEU A 489 3.21 -6.20 21.70
C LEU A 489 2.86 -4.76 21.30
N GLY A 490 1.59 -4.39 21.38
CA GLY A 490 1.10 -3.03 21.21
C GLY A 490 -0.04 -2.88 20.21
N PRO A 491 -0.68 -1.69 20.15
CA PRO A 491 -1.93 -1.48 19.41
C PRO A 491 -1.75 -1.15 17.92
N PHE A 492 -1.07 -2.03 17.17
CA PHE A 492 -0.72 -1.75 15.78
C PHE A 492 -1.89 -1.84 14.79
N ARG A 493 -2.88 -2.72 15.01
CA ARG A 493 -4.00 -2.91 14.08
C ARG A 493 -5.34 -3.01 14.81
N PHE A 494 -6.26 -2.09 14.49
CA PHE A 494 -7.63 -2.09 15.02
C PHE A 494 -8.41 -3.40 14.68
N ARG A 495 -8.08 -4.04 13.54
CA ARG A 495 -8.72 -5.29 13.10
C ARG A 495 -8.48 -6.43 14.09
N THR A 496 -7.32 -6.49 14.75
CA THR A 496 -7.05 -7.48 15.80
C THR A 496 -8.02 -7.34 16.97
N TYR A 497 -8.29 -6.11 17.40
CA TYR A 497 -9.23 -5.83 18.50
C TYR A 497 -10.68 -6.07 18.08
N THR A 498 -11.01 -5.82 16.81
CA THR A 498 -12.32 -6.17 16.25
C THR A 498 -12.55 -7.68 16.27
N ALA A 499 -11.52 -8.47 15.87
CA ALA A 499 -11.56 -9.92 15.93
C ALA A 499 -11.61 -10.44 17.38
N LEU A 500 -10.84 -9.85 18.30
CA LEU A 500 -10.89 -10.16 19.73
C LEU A 500 -12.29 -9.92 20.31
N GLY A 501 -12.92 -8.79 19.97
CA GLY A 501 -14.28 -8.49 20.38
C GLY A 501 -15.29 -9.50 19.85
N LEU A 502 -15.14 -9.91 18.59
CA LEU A 502 -15.98 -10.95 17.99
C LEU A 502 -15.80 -12.30 18.69
N ALA A 503 -14.56 -12.74 18.91
CA ALA A 503 -14.25 -13.98 19.61
C ALA A 503 -14.84 -13.99 21.02
N ARG A 504 -14.62 -12.92 21.81
CA ARG A 504 -15.19 -12.81 23.17
C ARG A 504 -16.73 -12.82 23.16
N SER A 505 -17.36 -12.14 22.21
CA SER A 505 -18.81 -12.13 22.04
C SER A 505 -19.38 -13.53 21.72
N ARG A 506 -18.64 -14.33 20.93
CA ARG A 506 -18.97 -15.72 20.60
C ARG A 506 -18.77 -16.67 21.78
N LEU A 507 -17.74 -16.43 22.59
CA LEU A 507 -17.42 -17.18 23.81
C LEU A 507 -18.26 -16.75 25.03
N GLY A 508 -19.15 -15.75 24.88
CA GLY A 508 -20.06 -15.30 25.93
C GLY A 508 -19.52 -14.19 26.85
N ASP A 509 -18.25 -13.80 26.72
CA ASP A 509 -17.66 -12.67 27.44
C ASP A 509 -18.06 -11.33 26.79
N LEU A 510 -19.29 -10.88 27.05
CA LEU A 510 -19.83 -9.65 26.48
C LEU A 510 -19.12 -8.39 26.99
N ALA A 511 -18.70 -8.38 28.26
CA ALA A 511 -17.98 -7.23 28.83
C ALA A 511 -16.59 -7.08 28.21
N GLY A 512 -15.85 -8.19 28.04
CA GLY A 512 -14.58 -8.18 27.34
C GLY A 512 -14.71 -7.89 25.84
N ALA A 513 -15.82 -8.27 25.21
CA ALA A 513 -16.12 -7.92 23.83
C ALA A 513 -16.31 -6.41 23.65
N GLU A 514 -17.11 -5.77 24.51
CA GLU A 514 -17.30 -4.32 24.49
C GLU A 514 -15.97 -3.58 24.64
N ARG A 515 -15.13 -3.96 25.63
CA ARG A 515 -13.81 -3.34 25.82
C ARG A 515 -12.94 -3.44 24.57
N ALA A 516 -12.92 -4.61 23.92
CA ALA A 516 -12.15 -4.82 22.69
C ALA A 516 -12.69 -3.96 21.52
N TYR A 517 -14.01 -3.86 21.36
CA TYR A 517 -14.59 -2.99 20.32
C TYR A 517 -14.34 -1.51 20.59
N ARG A 518 -14.41 -1.04 21.84
CA ARG A 518 -14.06 0.34 22.18
C ARG A 518 -12.58 0.64 21.88
N LYS A 519 -11.66 -0.27 22.24
CA LYS A 519 -10.24 -0.16 21.88
C LYS A 519 -10.00 -0.17 20.37
N ALA A 520 -10.76 -0.97 19.61
CA ALA A 520 -10.72 -0.93 18.15
C ALA A 520 -11.16 0.45 17.60
N LEU A 521 -12.19 1.07 18.19
CA LEU A 521 -12.68 2.39 17.81
C LEU A 521 -11.75 3.53 18.25
N GLU A 522 -10.97 3.37 19.33
CA GLU A 522 -9.90 4.31 19.68
C GLU A 522 -8.83 4.37 18.56
N LEU A 523 -8.52 3.22 17.94
CA LEU A 523 -7.54 3.13 16.85
C LEU A 523 -8.13 3.44 15.47
N HIS A 524 -9.43 3.21 15.28
CA HIS A 524 -10.14 3.50 14.04
C HIS A 524 -11.55 4.02 14.36
N PRO A 525 -11.71 5.33 14.60
CA PRO A 525 -12.99 5.89 15.03
C PRO A 525 -14.07 5.78 13.97
N ASN A 526 -13.72 5.75 12.69
CA ASN A 526 -14.70 5.73 11.59
C ASN A 526 -14.88 4.33 10.97
N TYR A 527 -14.91 3.25 11.75
CA TYR A 527 -15.09 1.89 11.21
C TYR A 527 -16.51 1.35 11.45
N PRO A 528 -17.39 1.30 10.43
CA PRO A 528 -18.81 0.97 10.59
C PRO A 528 -19.06 -0.40 11.24
N HIS A 529 -18.28 -1.42 10.84
CA HIS A 529 -18.44 -2.79 11.35
C HIS A 529 -18.22 -2.88 12.86
N THR A 530 -17.28 -2.14 13.41
CA THR A 530 -17.04 -2.19 14.87
C THR A 530 -18.17 -1.53 15.63
N TYR A 531 -18.75 -0.44 15.12
CA TYR A 531 -19.96 0.15 15.70
C TYR A 531 -21.17 -0.80 15.64
N ASN A 532 -21.38 -1.50 14.52
CA ASN A 532 -22.43 -2.52 14.40
C ASN A 532 -22.26 -3.64 15.46
N ASN A 533 -21.03 -4.13 15.61
CA ASN A 533 -20.74 -5.19 16.57
C ASN A 533 -20.86 -4.71 18.02
N LEU A 534 -20.43 -3.48 18.30
CA LEU A 534 -20.60 -2.83 19.59
C LEU A 534 -22.09 -2.69 19.94
N GLY A 535 -22.91 -2.19 19.00
CA GLY A 535 -24.36 -2.08 19.19
C GLY A 535 -25.02 -3.43 19.48
N THR A 536 -24.58 -4.49 18.81
CA THR A 536 -25.05 -5.86 19.10
C THR A 536 -24.73 -6.29 20.53
N VAL A 537 -23.51 -6.03 21.01
CA VAL A 537 -23.10 -6.37 22.40
C VAL A 537 -23.84 -5.50 23.43
N LEU A 538 -24.01 -4.20 23.17
CA LEU A 538 -24.76 -3.28 24.04
C LEU A 538 -26.22 -3.75 24.19
N ARG A 539 -26.87 -4.14 23.10
CA ARG A 539 -28.22 -4.70 23.13
C ARG A 539 -28.29 -5.98 23.96
N ARG A 540 -27.37 -6.94 23.73
CA ARG A 540 -27.28 -8.21 24.47
C ARG A 540 -27.00 -8.04 25.96
N THR A 541 -26.42 -6.90 26.36
CA THR A 541 -26.13 -6.55 27.76
C THR A 541 -27.22 -5.68 28.40
N GLY A 542 -28.39 -5.56 27.76
CA GLY A 542 -29.54 -4.84 28.31
C GLY A 542 -29.45 -3.32 28.20
N ARG A 543 -28.59 -2.79 27.31
CA ARG A 543 -28.43 -1.35 27.05
C ARG A 543 -28.87 -0.96 25.64
N PRO A 544 -30.17 -1.13 25.29
CA PRO A 544 -30.65 -0.91 23.93
C PRO A 544 -30.61 0.55 23.48
N LEU A 545 -30.66 1.54 24.39
CA LEU A 545 -30.45 2.95 24.04
C LEU A 545 -29.04 3.20 23.49
N GLU A 546 -28.00 2.80 24.22
CA GLU A 546 -26.61 2.91 23.74
C GLU A 546 -26.37 2.08 22.46
N ALA A 547 -27.09 0.95 22.31
CA ALA A 547 -27.03 0.16 21.09
C ALA A 547 -27.55 0.95 19.87
N VAL A 548 -28.68 1.65 20.01
CA VAL A 548 -29.21 2.54 18.97
C VAL A 548 -28.19 3.61 18.59
N ASP A 549 -27.54 4.24 19.57
CA ASP A 549 -26.52 5.27 19.29
C ASP A 549 -25.33 4.70 18.51
N ALA A 550 -24.82 3.53 18.91
CA ALA A 550 -23.73 2.87 18.20
C ALA A 550 -24.14 2.47 16.77
N LEU A 551 -25.35 1.96 16.59
CA LEU A 551 -25.86 1.52 15.28
C LEU A 551 -26.14 2.71 14.35
N ASN A 552 -26.65 3.82 14.88
CA ASN A 552 -26.78 5.06 14.12
C ASN A 552 -25.41 5.58 13.67
N LYS A 553 -24.39 5.60 14.53
CA LYS A 553 -23.02 5.95 14.10
C LYS A 553 -22.49 5.04 12.98
N SER A 554 -22.80 3.74 13.03
CA SER A 554 -22.46 2.80 11.95
C SER A 554 -23.13 3.20 10.63
N LEU A 555 -24.40 3.58 10.69
CA LEU A 555 -25.23 3.96 9.55
C LEU A 555 -24.92 5.37 9.02
N ASP A 556 -24.46 6.29 9.86
CA ASP A 556 -23.99 7.62 9.44
C ASP A 556 -22.73 7.47 8.56
N LEU A 557 -21.84 6.55 8.92
CA LEU A 557 -20.62 6.24 8.17
C LEU A 557 -20.90 5.39 6.92
N TYR A 558 -21.86 4.46 7.01
CA TYR A 558 -22.27 3.61 5.89
C TYR A 558 -23.80 3.41 5.87
N PRO A 559 -24.55 4.32 5.20
CA PRO A 559 -26.01 4.29 5.17
C PRO A 559 -26.61 3.00 4.58
N GLY A 560 -25.87 2.35 3.68
CA GLY A 560 -26.25 1.08 3.03
C GLY A 560 -25.97 -0.17 3.88
N PHE A 561 -25.62 -0.04 5.17
CA PHE A 561 -25.26 -1.20 5.99
C PHE A 561 -26.48 -2.01 6.43
N SER A 562 -26.93 -2.95 5.61
CA SER A 562 -28.11 -3.77 5.90
C SER A 562 -28.06 -4.51 7.24
N GLU A 563 -26.88 -5.01 7.64
CA GLU A 563 -26.74 -5.66 8.95
C GLU A 563 -26.97 -4.69 10.12
N ALA A 564 -26.45 -3.46 10.01
CA ALA A 564 -26.66 -2.42 11.02
C ALA A 564 -28.12 -1.96 11.07
N HIS A 565 -28.81 -1.84 9.93
CA HIS A 565 -30.26 -1.57 9.88
C HIS A 565 -31.06 -2.66 10.59
N ASN A 566 -30.72 -3.94 10.36
CA ASN A 566 -31.38 -5.06 11.04
C ASN A 566 -31.09 -5.06 12.55
N ASN A 567 -29.87 -4.76 12.97
CA ASN A 567 -29.52 -4.67 14.38
C ASN A 567 -30.17 -3.44 15.05
N LEU A 568 -30.32 -2.32 14.32
CA LEU A 568 -31.03 -1.13 14.77
C LEU A 568 -32.50 -1.43 15.02
N GLY A 569 -33.14 -2.14 14.09
CA GLY A 569 -34.53 -2.59 14.27
C GLY A 569 -34.71 -3.45 15.51
N GLN A 570 -33.77 -4.37 15.79
CA GLN A 570 -33.81 -5.18 17.02
C GLN A 570 -33.69 -4.31 18.28
N ALA A 571 -32.74 -3.37 18.31
CA ALA A 571 -32.56 -2.48 19.46
C ALA A 571 -33.79 -1.58 19.69
N LEU A 572 -34.40 -1.05 18.62
CA LEU A 572 -35.63 -0.25 18.70
C LEU A 572 -36.84 -1.06 19.16
N ARG A 573 -36.95 -2.33 18.72
CA ARG A 573 -37.99 -3.25 19.19
C ARG A 573 -37.84 -3.54 20.69
N ASP A 574 -36.61 -3.74 21.16
CA ASP A 574 -36.31 -3.95 22.59
C ASP A 574 -36.66 -2.70 23.44
N LEU A 575 -36.73 -1.51 22.81
CA LEU A 575 -37.24 -0.26 23.41
C LEU A 575 -38.76 -0.05 23.26
N GLY A 576 -39.48 -0.96 22.59
CA GLY A 576 -40.90 -0.81 22.27
C GLY A 576 -41.21 0.19 21.14
N ARG A 577 -40.20 0.73 20.46
CA ARG A 577 -40.34 1.68 19.33
C ARG A 577 -40.61 0.92 18.02
N LEU A 578 -41.74 0.21 17.98
CA LEU A 578 -42.04 -0.80 16.95
C LEU A 578 -42.15 -0.24 15.52
N ASP A 579 -42.68 0.97 15.35
CA ASP A 579 -42.79 1.60 14.02
C ASP A 579 -41.42 1.97 13.42
N GLU A 580 -40.52 2.48 14.26
CA GLU A 580 -39.15 2.76 13.86
C GLU A 580 -38.36 1.48 13.60
N ALA A 581 -38.62 0.43 14.39
CA ALA A 581 -38.04 -0.89 14.17
C ALA A 581 -38.42 -1.46 12.80
N ILE A 582 -39.70 -1.42 12.43
CA ILE A 582 -40.20 -1.85 11.12
C ILE A 582 -39.53 -1.04 10.00
N THR A 583 -39.41 0.27 10.18
CA THR A 583 -38.73 1.15 9.21
C THR A 583 -37.26 0.76 9.02
N ALA A 584 -36.54 0.49 10.10
CA ALA A 584 -35.15 0.03 10.05
C ALA A 584 -35.02 -1.34 9.37
N TYR A 585 -35.88 -2.31 9.71
CA TYR A 585 -35.86 -3.62 9.04
C TYR A 585 -36.15 -3.52 7.54
N ASN A 586 -37.09 -2.67 7.12
CA ASN A 586 -37.35 -2.45 5.69
C ASN A 586 -36.13 -1.90 4.96
N LYS A 587 -35.33 -1.04 5.61
CA LYS A 587 -34.04 -0.57 5.05
C LYS A 587 -32.96 -1.66 4.98
N ALA A 588 -33.10 -2.76 5.72
CA ALA A 588 -32.18 -3.90 5.66
C ALA A 588 -32.43 -4.82 4.45
N LEU A 589 -33.68 -4.92 3.97
CA LEU A 589 -34.11 -5.84 2.89
C LEU A 589 -33.37 -5.72 1.54
N PRO A 590 -32.87 -4.54 1.09
CA PRO A 590 -32.24 -4.41 -0.23
C PRO A 590 -30.98 -5.27 -0.46
N GLN A 591 -30.32 -5.78 0.59
CA GLN A 591 -29.19 -6.71 0.42
C GLN A 591 -29.62 -8.16 0.58
N LYS A 592 -29.31 -8.99 -0.43
CA LYS A 592 -29.65 -10.43 -0.52
C LYS A 592 -29.06 -11.32 0.60
N ARG A 593 -28.33 -10.78 1.57
CA ARG A 593 -27.72 -11.53 2.68
C ARG A 593 -28.61 -11.47 3.92
N ASN A 594 -28.86 -12.61 4.56
CA ASN A 594 -29.66 -12.74 5.79
C ASN A 594 -31.14 -12.31 5.65
N VAL A 595 -31.70 -12.35 4.43
CA VAL A 595 -33.10 -12.00 4.15
C VAL A 595 -34.12 -12.77 5.03
N PRO A 596 -33.96 -14.10 5.28
CA PRO A 596 -34.88 -14.83 6.17
C PRO A 596 -34.93 -14.24 7.59
N GLN A 597 -33.79 -13.85 8.14
CA GLN A 597 -33.69 -13.28 9.49
C GLN A 597 -34.35 -11.91 9.58
N VAL A 598 -34.23 -11.08 8.53
CA VAL A 598 -34.87 -9.75 8.49
C VAL A 598 -36.39 -9.90 8.41
N HIS A 599 -36.91 -10.79 7.56
CA HIS A 599 -38.36 -11.07 7.49
C HIS A 599 -38.91 -11.61 8.81
N TYR A 600 -38.20 -12.53 9.47
CA TYR A 600 -38.60 -12.99 10.79
C TYR A 600 -38.66 -11.85 11.82
N ASN A 601 -37.66 -10.96 11.81
CA ASN A 601 -37.63 -9.83 12.73
C ASN A 601 -38.76 -8.82 12.46
N LEU A 602 -39.14 -8.60 11.20
CA LEU A 602 -40.35 -7.86 10.82
C LEU A 602 -41.59 -8.54 11.39
N GLY A 603 -41.73 -9.86 11.21
CA GLY A 603 -42.84 -10.63 11.76
C GLY A 603 -42.99 -10.46 13.27
N GLU A 604 -41.89 -10.55 14.02
CA GLU A 604 -41.89 -10.29 15.47
C GLU A 604 -42.34 -8.87 15.81
N ALA A 605 -41.90 -7.86 15.06
CA ALA A 605 -42.31 -6.48 15.31
C ALA A 605 -43.82 -6.28 15.06
N TYR A 606 -44.37 -6.87 14.00
CA TYR A 606 -45.82 -6.84 13.71
C TYR A 606 -46.63 -7.62 14.76
N ARG A 607 -46.13 -8.78 15.20
CA ARG A 607 -46.75 -9.57 16.27
C ARG A 607 -46.82 -8.77 17.56
N MET A 608 -45.74 -8.07 17.93
CA MET A 608 -45.71 -7.19 19.11
C MET A 608 -46.65 -5.98 18.98
N LYS A 609 -46.97 -5.53 17.76
CA LYS A 609 -48.01 -4.51 17.50
C LYS A 609 -49.44 -5.07 17.53
N GLY A 610 -49.62 -6.38 17.68
CA GLY A 610 -50.93 -7.05 17.59
C GLY A 610 -51.42 -7.31 16.15
N ARG A 611 -50.58 -7.07 15.15
CA ARG A 611 -50.87 -7.27 13.72
C ARG A 611 -50.50 -8.70 13.29
N MET A 612 -51.35 -9.66 13.66
CA MET A 612 -51.05 -11.09 13.56
C MET A 612 -51.01 -11.61 12.12
N LEU A 613 -51.83 -11.06 11.22
CA LEU A 613 -51.85 -11.48 9.81
C LEU A 613 -50.56 -11.08 9.10
N GLU A 614 -50.13 -9.84 9.31
CA GLU A 614 -48.88 -9.30 8.77
C GLU A 614 -47.68 -10.04 9.36
N ALA A 615 -47.73 -10.38 10.65
CA ALA A 615 -46.70 -11.22 11.28
C ALA A 615 -46.57 -12.58 10.58
N GLN A 616 -47.70 -13.25 10.32
CA GLN A 616 -47.75 -14.52 9.61
C GLN A 616 -47.18 -14.41 8.19
N GLU A 617 -47.55 -13.37 7.42
CA GLU A 617 -47.03 -13.12 6.07
C GLU A 617 -45.50 -12.98 6.06
N PHE A 618 -44.93 -12.26 7.02
CA PHE A 618 -43.49 -12.08 7.12
C PHE A 618 -42.76 -13.36 7.55
N TYR A 619 -43.34 -14.17 8.45
CA TYR A 619 -42.76 -15.48 8.77
C TYR A 619 -42.80 -16.44 7.58
N LEU A 620 -43.88 -16.44 6.80
CA LEU A 620 -43.97 -17.23 5.56
C LEU A 620 -42.95 -16.75 4.52
N SER A 621 -42.76 -15.43 4.39
CA SER A 621 -41.73 -14.85 3.51
C SER A 621 -40.32 -15.29 3.92
N ALA A 622 -40.04 -15.40 5.23
CA ALA A 622 -38.76 -15.95 5.69
C ALA A 622 -38.57 -17.41 5.25
N LEU A 623 -39.62 -18.24 5.29
CA LEU A 623 -39.58 -19.64 4.85
C LEU A 623 -39.52 -19.82 3.33
N GLN A 624 -40.08 -18.88 2.56
CA GLN A 624 -39.90 -18.88 1.10
C GLN A 624 -38.42 -18.68 0.72
N GLN A 625 -37.68 -17.91 1.53
CA GLN A 625 -36.25 -17.65 1.30
C GLN A 625 -35.36 -18.77 1.86
N ASP A 626 -35.74 -19.34 3.01
CA ASP A 626 -35.09 -20.52 3.59
C ASP A 626 -36.15 -21.42 4.27
N PRO A 627 -36.58 -22.51 3.61
CA PRO A 627 -37.59 -23.42 4.16
C PRO A 627 -37.19 -24.09 5.47
N ARG A 628 -35.89 -24.09 5.83
CA ARG A 628 -35.38 -24.68 7.08
C ARG A 628 -35.20 -23.66 8.20
N PHE A 629 -35.62 -22.40 7.99
CA PHE A 629 -35.43 -21.32 8.95
C PHE A 629 -36.30 -21.54 10.21
N THR A 630 -35.71 -22.27 11.16
CA THR A 630 -36.39 -22.78 12.35
C THR A 630 -37.09 -21.71 13.20
N PRO A 631 -36.56 -20.47 13.37
CA PRO A 631 -37.26 -19.43 14.12
C PRO A 631 -38.64 -19.08 13.54
N ALA A 632 -38.77 -19.01 12.21
CA ALA A 632 -40.06 -18.72 11.56
C ALA A 632 -41.05 -19.88 11.70
N ILE A 633 -40.58 -21.14 11.59
CA ILE A 633 -41.42 -22.34 11.82
C ILE A 633 -42.04 -22.30 13.21
N ARG A 634 -41.24 -22.04 14.25
CA ARG A 634 -41.72 -21.97 15.64
C ARG A 634 -42.70 -20.83 15.83
N ALA A 635 -42.43 -19.65 15.25
CA ALA A 635 -43.31 -18.50 15.36
C ALA A 635 -44.68 -18.76 14.70
N LEU A 636 -44.70 -19.39 13.53
CA LEU A 636 -45.94 -19.79 12.84
C LEU A 636 -46.73 -20.84 13.63
N GLY A 637 -46.04 -21.84 14.22
CA GLY A 637 -46.67 -22.81 15.11
C GLY A 637 -47.30 -22.15 16.35
N GLY A 638 -46.64 -21.13 16.92
CA GLY A 638 -47.17 -20.32 18.01
C GLY A 638 -48.39 -19.46 17.63
N LEU A 639 -48.57 -19.16 16.35
CA LEU A 639 -49.77 -18.51 15.79
C LEU A 639 -50.87 -19.49 15.38
N GLY A 640 -50.70 -20.81 15.59
CA GLY A 640 -51.68 -21.83 15.26
C GLY A 640 -51.69 -22.26 13.78
N VAL A 641 -50.68 -21.88 13.00
CA VAL A 641 -50.52 -22.34 11.61
C VAL A 641 -50.06 -23.80 11.63
N ARG A 642 -50.84 -24.69 11.01
CA ARG A 642 -50.51 -26.12 10.94
C ARG A 642 -49.28 -26.35 10.06
N TYR A 643 -48.42 -27.28 10.46
CA TYR A 643 -47.18 -27.64 9.77
C TYR A 643 -47.42 -28.02 8.29
N GLU A 644 -48.57 -28.64 8.00
CA GLU A 644 -49.05 -29.03 6.66
C GLU A 644 -49.27 -27.85 5.71
N MET A 645 -49.37 -26.62 6.22
CA MET A 645 -49.57 -25.40 5.43
C MET A 645 -48.28 -24.60 5.21
N LEU A 646 -47.13 -25.11 5.66
CA LEU A 646 -45.82 -24.49 5.42
C LEU A 646 -45.29 -24.87 4.03
N PRO A 647 -44.44 -24.03 3.39
CA PRO A 647 -43.82 -24.36 2.11
C PRO A 647 -43.09 -25.72 2.17
N GLU A 648 -43.33 -26.61 1.20
CA GLU A 648 -42.74 -27.95 1.18
C GLU A 648 -41.21 -27.91 1.21
N ARG A 649 -40.60 -28.86 1.93
CA ARG A 649 -39.16 -29.13 1.84
C ARG A 649 -38.86 -29.57 0.41
N SER A 650 -38.16 -28.75 -0.37
CA SER A 650 -37.54 -29.27 -1.59
C SER A 650 -36.44 -30.26 -1.17
N ASP A 651 -36.69 -31.55 -1.34
CA ASP A 651 -35.70 -32.60 -1.13
C ASP A 651 -34.50 -32.38 -2.06
N VAL A 652 -33.45 -31.78 -1.51
CA VAL A 652 -32.09 -31.91 -2.02
C VAL A 652 -31.32 -32.70 -0.99
N GLY A 653 -31.34 -34.02 -1.18
CA GLY A 653 -30.39 -34.99 -0.64
C GLY A 653 -30.25 -35.04 0.89
N GLU A 654 -30.85 -36.06 1.50
CA GLU A 654 -30.27 -36.72 2.66
C GLU A 654 -28.90 -37.32 2.29
N SER A 655 -27.85 -36.50 2.21
CA SER A 655 -26.46 -36.95 2.25
C SER A 655 -25.58 -35.73 2.52
N ASP A 656 -25.37 -35.45 3.80
CA ASP A 656 -24.10 -34.97 4.40
C ASP A 656 -24.41 -34.29 5.73
N VAL A 657 -24.53 -35.14 6.75
CA VAL A 657 -24.33 -34.80 8.15
C VAL A 657 -22.90 -35.23 8.50
N PRO A 658 -22.04 -34.38 9.08
CA PRO A 658 -21.08 -34.83 10.07
C PRO A 658 -21.77 -35.02 11.44
#